data_AF-A0A0B1TK44-F1
#
_entry.id   AF-A0A0B1TK44-F1
#
_cell.length_a   1.000
_cell.length_b   1.000
_cell.length_c   1.000
_cell.angle_alpha   90.00
_cell.angle_beta   90.00
_cell.angle_gamma   90.00
#
_symmetry.space_group_name_H-M   'P 1'
#
loop_
_entity.id
_entity.type
_entity.pdbx_description
1 polymer ?
#
loop_
_entity_poly.entity_id
_entity_poly.type
_entity_poly.pdbx_seq_one_letter_code
_entity_poly.pdbx_strand_id
1 'polypeptide(L)'
;MLKKAAKPLGEAVRYGTRRLHSSSYKNTRWRDSYKTGYIYPELGDKKPTHIVIGAGSAGSVIANRLTENPENRVLLVEAGPQDHWWDWRIHMPAALMYNLCHDRYNWYYHTVAQKNMGKRVIYWPRGRVWGGCSALNAMVYIRGHPLDYDRWEKEDGAKGWNFENCLPYFKKSETYSHSKGPSDPYRGYAGPQKVTRSSADHPLHQAFLEAGTQHPIGTTDDVNGYKQEGIGHFDMSIDKGKRKVNFYGTENIDSYSREKIYCEGDIIVCAGAINTPQLLMLSGVGPPDHLRAHEIPVTVGLPGVGENLIDHLEVYVQQKCTKPITLYNKSSWRYPHHMIKIGMEWFSTHKGIGASSHLETGGFARSSDDVEHPDMQLHFLPSTVHDHGRKIGTCHAFQVHVGNMRTKSRGCLKLSSKDPRRHPIIDPKYMDHDDDWKEFRKCIRLSREIFAQKAFDPFRGEELSPGDQYQSDSELDNFVRAKSETAYHPSGTCKMGQESDKMAVVNPETLGVYGTENLKVVDASIMPSIVSGNLNAPIIMMAERAADLMQGKHLPPEKEMTLPKFEFCEIAANPNGWGPLGSPPALDTSIPFQQYNKADRIGRVADWIGVDRFFYRRGNERYNERMYGSAANAGSQFDYVHGMDENNFQLVDSSKPVQRNPQRNFRARQLQFRKLLQKEQERRDQAMQGQNLKMKRSIAKCGNVEEETHVRVNDLDRLPSVQVRPDWRVIEEMDFPRLLKLNLPGVGSGEDIDKHQYGTLHFYDKAIDRVSVRTPVTLQRCGGNFYNVTTTEDPVIEELAQQGIGNVFATDIIIATLMTAPRSVYSWDIVAHRVGDKLFLDKRDTGGISNPVDALTVSETSGDPPSFEGAGINNAKDLATEALFINQNFRRQVLKRNEHPYVMAHPRAPFEEEGGESGCGYRYRKWTLGKNANGKPIEVVCRTEHDGVMAGPSGDVQFLTIKSFNEWDSSQSGGVDWRLVKI
;
A
#
# COMPACT_ATOMS: atom_id res chain seq x y z
N MET A 1 5.90 -53.65 55.51
CA MET A 1 4.95 -53.26 56.57
C MET A 1 3.66 -52.75 55.91
N LEU A 2 2.64 -53.60 55.99
CA LEU A 2 1.20 -53.33 56.15
C LEU A 2 0.58 -52.04 55.59
N LYS A 3 -0.25 -52.28 54.56
CA LYS A 3 -1.55 -51.67 54.25
C LYS A 3 -2.29 -51.03 55.45
N LYS A 4 -3.01 -49.93 55.17
CA LYS A 4 -4.41 -49.61 55.56
C LYS A 4 -4.69 -48.15 55.11
N ALA A 5 -5.85 -47.71 54.65
CA ALA A 5 -7.21 -48.23 54.54
C ALA A 5 -7.93 -47.33 53.50
N ALA A 6 -8.64 -47.87 52.51
CA ALA A 6 -10.08 -48.20 52.52
C ALA A 6 -11.00 -47.07 52.00
N LYS A 7 -11.51 -47.33 50.78
CA LYS A 7 -12.79 -46.96 50.11
C LYS A 7 -14.01 -46.89 51.08
N PRO A 8 -15.23 -46.36 50.73
CA PRO A 8 -15.89 -46.59 49.42
C PRO A 8 -17.02 -45.64 48.88
N LEU A 9 -17.33 -45.90 47.58
CA LEU A 9 -18.64 -46.00 46.87
C LEU A 9 -19.59 -44.78 46.71
N GLY A 10 -19.91 -44.50 45.44
CA GLY A 10 -21.08 -43.75 44.95
C GLY A 10 -20.98 -43.44 43.44
N GLU A 11 -21.66 -44.21 42.60
CA GLU A 11 -21.60 -44.25 41.11
C GLU A 11 -22.42 -43.14 40.41
N ALA A 12 -21.99 -42.70 39.20
CA ALA A 12 -22.71 -42.93 37.91
C ALA A 12 -22.12 -42.15 36.69
N VAL A 13 -21.67 -42.90 35.65
CA VAL A 13 -21.99 -42.79 34.18
C VAL A 13 -21.67 -41.45 33.44
N ARG A 14 -21.02 -41.31 32.24
CA ARG A 14 -20.46 -42.17 31.16
C ARG A 14 -19.63 -41.29 30.15
N TYR A 15 -18.81 -41.98 29.32
CA TYR A 15 -18.09 -41.58 28.07
C TYR A 15 -16.88 -40.62 28.21
N GLY A 16 -15.67 -40.86 27.70
CA GLY A 16 -15.12 -41.94 26.87
C GLY A 16 -13.97 -41.41 25.99
N THR A 17 -12.74 -41.30 26.51
CA THR A 17 -11.53 -40.95 25.74
C THR A 17 -10.46 -42.03 25.95
N ARG A 18 -10.17 -42.84 24.92
CA ARG A 18 -9.12 -43.87 24.94
C ARG A 18 -7.75 -43.24 24.67
N ARG A 19 -6.83 -43.43 25.63
CA ARG A 19 -5.38 -43.20 25.49
C ARG A 19 -4.75 -44.38 24.75
N LEU A 20 -3.82 -44.10 23.83
CA LEU A 20 -2.98 -45.11 23.18
C LEU A 20 -1.87 -45.60 24.13
N HIS A 21 -1.68 -46.92 24.15
CA HIS A 21 -0.75 -47.66 24.98
C HIS A 21 0.71 -47.47 24.50
N SER A 22 1.61 -47.18 25.44
CA SER A 22 3.06 -47.33 25.26
C SER A 22 3.50 -48.73 25.70
N SER A 23 4.20 -49.48 24.85
CA SER A 23 4.99 -50.64 25.26
C SER A 23 6.48 -50.29 25.30
N SER A 24 7.17 -50.87 26.29
CA SER A 24 8.54 -50.62 26.71
C SER A 24 9.56 -51.46 25.93
N TYR A 25 10.80 -50.99 25.74
CA TYR A 25 12.03 -51.78 25.94
C TYR A 25 13.30 -50.90 26.08
N LYS A 26 14.26 -51.40 26.86
CA LYS A 26 15.41 -50.73 27.49
C LYS A 26 16.73 -50.87 26.68
N ASN A 27 17.60 -49.85 26.84
CA ASN A 27 19.08 -49.81 26.79
C ASN A 27 19.86 -50.76 25.86
N THR A 28 20.55 -50.20 24.86
CA THR A 28 21.78 -50.76 24.24
C THR A 28 22.70 -49.63 23.75
N ARG A 29 24.03 -49.85 23.80
CA ARG A 29 25.08 -48.83 23.62
C ARG A 29 25.36 -48.53 22.13
N TRP A 30 25.97 -47.37 21.86
CA TRP A 30 26.19 -46.75 20.52
C TRP A 30 26.97 -47.58 19.47
N ARG A 31 27.57 -48.72 19.84
CA ARG A 31 28.24 -49.62 18.87
C ARG A 31 27.34 -50.75 18.36
N ASP A 32 26.13 -50.89 18.90
CA ASP A 32 25.16 -51.91 18.49
C ASP A 32 24.09 -51.37 17.51
N SER A 33 24.18 -50.10 17.08
CA SER A 33 23.22 -49.45 16.17
C SER A 33 23.37 -49.82 14.68
N TYR A 34 24.01 -50.96 14.39
CA TYR A 34 24.09 -51.55 13.04
C TYR A 34 23.21 -52.81 12.92
N LYS A 35 21.99 -52.79 13.47
CA LYS A 35 21.00 -53.83 13.17
C LYS A 35 20.09 -53.35 12.04
N THR A 36 20.43 -53.83 10.85
CA THR A 36 19.58 -53.94 9.66
C THR A 36 18.10 -54.14 10.04
N GLY A 37 17.26 -53.18 9.67
CA GLY A 37 15.82 -53.40 9.60
C GLY A 37 15.54 -54.31 8.41
N TYR A 38 15.22 -55.57 8.67
CA TYR A 38 14.73 -56.49 7.64
C TYR A 38 13.27 -56.13 7.35
N ILE A 39 12.93 -55.85 6.08
CA ILE A 39 11.55 -55.91 5.63
C ILE A 39 11.32 -57.34 5.17
N TYR A 40 10.39 -58.04 5.83
CA TYR A 40 10.03 -59.39 5.43
C TYR A 40 9.32 -59.32 4.06
N PRO A 41 9.83 -60.00 3.01
CA PRO A 41 9.16 -60.12 1.71
C PRO A 41 7.81 -60.85 1.78
N GLU A 42 7.45 -61.37 2.96
CA GLU A 42 6.30 -62.21 3.26
C GLU A 42 5.14 -61.44 3.91
N LEU A 43 5.02 -60.13 3.68
CA LEU A 43 3.95 -59.35 4.33
C LEU A 43 2.53 -59.78 3.91
N GLY A 44 2.34 -60.56 2.83
CA GLY A 44 1.01 -61.08 2.46
C GLY A 44 -0.06 -59.97 2.46
N ASP A 45 -1.08 -60.13 3.31
CA ASP A 45 -2.19 -59.18 3.53
C ASP A 45 -1.79 -57.86 4.26
N LYS A 46 -0.51 -57.66 4.60
CA LYS A 46 0.04 -56.47 5.26
C LYS A 46 0.82 -55.55 4.31
N LYS A 47 0.71 -55.73 2.99
CA LYS A 47 1.34 -54.81 2.00
C LYS A 47 0.83 -53.38 2.22
N PRO A 48 1.68 -52.35 2.08
CA PRO A 48 1.23 -50.96 2.12
C PRO A 48 0.17 -50.70 1.04
N THR A 49 -0.87 -49.94 1.37
CA THR A 49 -1.77 -49.41 0.35
C THR A 49 -1.11 -48.26 -0.39
N HIS A 50 -0.30 -47.44 0.29
CA HIS A 50 0.40 -46.31 -0.30
C HIS A 50 1.86 -46.29 0.14
N ILE A 51 2.75 -45.84 -0.76
CA ILE A 51 4.15 -45.54 -0.41
C ILE A 51 4.37 -44.05 -0.63
N VAL A 52 4.79 -43.34 0.41
CA VAL A 52 5.17 -41.93 0.35
C VAL A 52 6.70 -41.85 0.39
N ILE A 53 7.30 -41.23 -0.62
CA ILE A 53 8.75 -41.11 -0.76
C ILE A 53 9.19 -39.69 -0.40
N GLY A 54 9.83 -39.54 0.75
CA GLY A 54 10.29 -38.28 1.34
C GLY A 54 9.40 -37.84 2.50
N ALA A 55 9.92 -37.83 3.72
CA ALA A 55 9.25 -37.29 4.91
C ALA A 55 9.51 -35.77 5.06
N GLY A 56 9.46 -35.05 3.94
CA GLY A 56 9.56 -33.58 3.92
C GLY A 56 8.27 -32.90 4.38
N SER A 57 8.17 -31.58 4.15
CA SER A 57 6.98 -30.80 4.51
C SER A 57 5.69 -31.38 3.92
N ALA A 58 5.69 -31.77 2.63
CA ALA A 58 4.51 -32.35 1.98
C ALA A 58 4.28 -33.81 2.36
N GLY A 59 5.31 -34.66 2.25
CA GLY A 59 5.15 -36.10 2.50
C GLY A 59 4.71 -36.44 3.91
N SER A 60 5.11 -35.64 4.90
CA SER A 60 4.63 -35.81 6.27
C SER A 60 3.14 -35.48 6.43
N VAL A 61 2.64 -34.46 5.71
CA VAL A 61 1.21 -34.11 5.68
C VAL A 61 0.41 -35.21 4.97
N ILE A 62 0.87 -35.64 3.79
CA ILE A 62 0.24 -36.73 3.02
C ILE A 62 0.14 -38.00 3.87
N ALA A 63 1.25 -38.43 4.48
CA ALA A 63 1.26 -39.62 5.31
C ALA A 63 0.26 -39.51 6.46
N ASN A 64 0.28 -38.40 7.19
CA ASN A 64 -0.65 -38.15 8.30
C ASN A 64 -2.12 -38.21 7.84
N ARG A 65 -2.47 -37.50 6.76
CA ARG A 65 -3.85 -37.45 6.24
C ARG A 65 -4.34 -38.77 5.66
N LEU A 66 -3.48 -39.52 4.96
CA LEU A 66 -3.85 -40.83 4.43
C LEU A 66 -4.09 -41.83 5.56
N THR A 67 -3.32 -41.79 6.65
CA THR A 67 -3.51 -42.67 7.82
C THR A 67 -4.73 -42.34 8.68
N GLU A 68 -5.42 -41.22 8.44
CA GLU A 68 -6.71 -40.94 9.09
C GLU A 68 -7.79 -41.95 8.67
N ASN A 69 -7.67 -42.53 7.47
CA ASN A 69 -8.47 -43.67 7.05
C ASN A 69 -7.82 -44.97 7.59
N PRO A 70 -8.47 -45.72 8.49
CA PRO A 70 -7.89 -46.93 9.08
C PRO A 70 -7.65 -48.06 8.06
N GLU A 71 -8.28 -48.02 6.89
CA GLU A 71 -8.05 -48.99 5.81
C GLU A 71 -6.72 -48.76 5.10
N ASN A 72 -6.16 -47.54 5.20
CA ASN A 72 -4.89 -47.20 4.58
C ASN A 72 -3.71 -47.70 5.41
N ARG A 73 -2.78 -48.38 4.75
CA ARG A 73 -1.48 -48.78 5.31
C ARG A 73 -0.41 -48.00 4.58
N VAL A 74 0.09 -46.93 5.20
CA VAL A 74 1.03 -46.01 4.56
C VAL A 74 2.46 -46.35 4.97
N LEU A 75 3.32 -46.62 3.99
CA LEU A 75 4.75 -46.67 4.20
C LEU A 75 5.37 -45.32 3.84
N LEU A 76 6.04 -44.68 4.79
CA LEU A 76 6.79 -43.45 4.56
C LEU A 76 8.30 -43.74 4.55
N VAL A 77 8.97 -43.32 3.49
CA VAL A 77 10.41 -43.55 3.29
C VAL A 77 11.14 -42.21 3.33
N GLU A 78 12.18 -42.10 4.16
CA GLU A 78 13.00 -40.88 4.27
C GLU A 78 14.49 -41.23 4.27
N ALA A 79 15.29 -40.45 3.54
CA ALA A 79 16.72 -40.65 3.43
C ALA A 79 17.50 -40.13 4.66
N GLY A 80 16.94 -39.13 5.35
CA GLY A 80 17.53 -38.54 6.55
C GLY A 80 17.19 -39.26 7.85
N PRO A 81 17.95 -38.97 8.92
CA PRO A 81 17.66 -39.50 10.25
C PRO A 81 16.33 -38.99 10.81
N GLN A 82 15.85 -39.70 11.82
CA GLN A 82 14.67 -39.32 12.60
C GLN A 82 14.91 -38.03 13.40
N ASP A 83 13.90 -37.16 13.44
CA ASP A 83 13.83 -36.05 14.40
C ASP A 83 13.49 -36.58 15.79
N HIS A 84 14.38 -36.35 16.75
CA HIS A 84 14.16 -36.71 18.14
C HIS A 84 13.85 -35.47 18.97
N TRP A 85 12.88 -35.59 19.89
CA TRP A 85 12.43 -34.49 20.75
C TRP A 85 13.53 -33.85 21.61
N TRP A 86 14.65 -34.56 21.86
CA TRP A 86 15.81 -34.06 22.61
C TRP A 86 16.85 -33.33 21.75
N ASP A 87 16.73 -33.37 20.42
CA ASP A 87 17.69 -32.68 19.53
C ASP A 87 17.39 -31.18 19.45
N TRP A 88 17.94 -30.45 20.42
CA TRP A 88 17.76 -29.00 20.52
C TRP A 88 18.17 -28.24 19.24
N ARG A 89 19.03 -28.78 18.38
CA ARG A 89 19.46 -28.10 17.15
C ARG A 89 18.31 -27.96 16.15
N ILE A 90 17.37 -28.90 16.15
CA ILE A 90 16.15 -28.83 15.33
C ILE A 90 15.12 -27.96 16.07
N HIS A 91 14.87 -28.25 17.34
CA HIS A 91 13.75 -27.66 18.09
C HIS A 91 13.95 -26.21 18.55
N MET A 92 15.19 -25.76 18.74
CA MET A 92 15.51 -24.38 19.14
C MET A 92 15.56 -23.46 17.91
N PRO A 93 14.66 -22.45 17.79
CA PRO A 93 14.64 -21.53 16.66
C PRO A 93 15.99 -20.87 16.31
N ALA A 94 16.69 -20.35 17.31
CA ALA A 94 17.98 -19.68 17.11
C ALA A 94 19.12 -20.61 16.64
N ALA A 95 18.94 -21.94 16.75
CA ALA A 95 19.94 -22.93 16.35
C ALA A 95 19.97 -23.21 14.83
N LEU A 96 19.13 -22.53 14.04
CA LEU A 96 19.02 -22.63 12.59
C LEU A 96 20.37 -22.84 11.86
N MET A 97 21.36 -21.99 12.16
CA MET A 97 22.66 -21.99 11.48
C MET A 97 23.45 -23.29 11.68
N TYR A 98 23.27 -23.99 12.81
CA TYR A 98 23.96 -25.26 13.07
C TYR A 98 23.55 -26.36 12.08
N ASN A 99 22.27 -26.39 11.69
CA ASN A 99 21.77 -27.39 10.74
C ASN A 99 22.12 -27.05 9.30
N LEU A 100 22.20 -25.75 8.95
CA LEU A 100 22.61 -25.32 7.61
C LEU A 100 24.09 -25.59 7.34
N CYS A 101 24.95 -25.56 8.36
CA CYS A 101 26.39 -25.70 8.17
C CYS A 101 26.92 -27.15 8.19
N HIS A 102 26.10 -28.13 8.57
CA HIS A 102 26.52 -29.53 8.74
C HIS A 102 25.73 -30.48 7.83
N ASP A 103 26.42 -31.44 7.21
CA ASP A 103 25.85 -32.47 6.33
C ASP A 103 24.93 -33.50 7.02
N ARG A 104 24.83 -33.52 8.35
CA ARG A 104 24.06 -34.54 9.08
C ARG A 104 22.57 -34.49 8.75
N TYR A 105 22.00 -33.29 8.74
CA TYR A 105 20.59 -33.04 8.44
C TYR A 105 20.41 -32.31 7.11
N ASN A 106 21.46 -32.21 6.30
CA ASN A 106 21.51 -31.35 5.14
C ASN A 106 22.14 -32.10 3.96
N TRP A 107 21.47 -32.06 2.80
CA TRP A 107 21.97 -32.65 1.56
C TRP A 107 23.24 -31.98 1.02
N TYR A 108 23.48 -30.71 1.38
CA TYR A 108 24.72 -30.01 1.03
C TYR A 108 24.96 -29.87 -0.49
N TYR A 109 23.89 -29.57 -1.25
CA TYR A 109 23.97 -29.40 -2.69
C TYR A 109 24.76 -28.15 -3.09
N HIS A 110 25.24 -28.18 -4.33
CA HIS A 110 25.89 -27.07 -5.00
C HIS A 110 25.38 -26.98 -6.44
N THR A 111 25.24 -25.76 -6.94
CA THR A 111 24.89 -25.54 -8.36
C THR A 111 26.10 -25.83 -9.26
N VAL A 112 25.88 -25.87 -10.57
CA VAL A 112 26.97 -25.64 -11.54
C VAL A 112 27.46 -24.20 -11.46
N ALA A 113 28.62 -23.93 -12.07
CA ALA A 113 29.13 -22.58 -12.21
C ALA A 113 28.15 -21.70 -12.99
N GLN A 114 27.64 -20.66 -12.35
CA GLN A 114 26.59 -19.81 -12.90
C GLN A 114 27.17 -18.76 -13.86
N LYS A 115 26.77 -18.85 -15.14
CA LYS A 115 27.30 -18.03 -16.25
C LYS A 115 27.27 -16.53 -15.93
N ASN A 116 26.14 -16.02 -15.47
CA ASN A 116 25.92 -14.58 -15.27
C ASN A 116 26.30 -14.10 -13.86
N MET A 117 26.65 -15.02 -12.95
CA MET A 117 27.04 -14.76 -11.55
C MET A 117 28.55 -14.87 -11.33
N GLY A 118 29.36 -14.52 -12.34
CA GLY A 118 30.83 -14.57 -12.24
C GLY A 118 31.39 -15.99 -12.12
N LYS A 119 30.69 -16.99 -12.68
CA LYS A 119 31.03 -18.42 -12.59
C LYS A 119 31.06 -18.97 -11.16
N ARG A 120 30.36 -18.33 -10.22
CA ARG A 120 30.20 -18.83 -8.84
C ARG A 120 29.44 -20.16 -8.84
N VAL A 121 29.87 -21.05 -7.96
CA VAL A 121 29.16 -22.27 -7.56
C VAL A 121 28.43 -21.93 -6.27
N ILE A 122 27.09 -21.97 -6.29
CA ILE A 122 26.26 -21.49 -5.18
C ILE A 122 25.86 -22.68 -4.31
N TYR A 123 25.91 -22.47 -2.99
CA TYR A 123 25.57 -23.47 -2.00
C TYR A 123 24.06 -23.57 -1.77
N TRP A 124 23.50 -24.77 -1.88
CA TRP A 124 22.06 -25.05 -1.75
C TRP A 124 21.79 -26.06 -0.61
N PRO A 125 21.64 -25.60 0.64
CA PRO A 125 21.27 -26.47 1.75
C PRO A 125 19.83 -26.95 1.60
N ARG A 126 19.56 -28.24 1.78
CA ARG A 126 18.21 -28.84 1.82
C ARG A 126 18.10 -29.80 2.98
N GLY A 127 16.97 -29.82 3.67
CA GLY A 127 16.71 -30.76 4.75
C GLY A 127 16.76 -32.22 4.30
N ARG A 128 17.60 -33.01 4.98
CA ARG A 128 17.72 -34.46 4.90
C ARG A 128 17.50 -35.00 6.31
N VAL A 129 16.25 -35.02 6.75
CA VAL A 129 15.79 -35.36 8.11
C VAL A 129 14.27 -35.47 8.07
N TRP A 130 13.66 -36.13 9.06
CA TRP A 130 12.20 -36.09 9.24
C TRP A 130 11.69 -34.65 9.36
N GLY A 131 10.65 -34.32 8.60
CA GLY A 131 10.16 -32.96 8.37
C GLY A 131 10.89 -32.21 7.24
N GLY A 132 11.97 -32.76 6.70
CA GLY A 132 12.77 -32.20 5.61
C GLY A 132 13.16 -30.74 5.85
N CYS A 133 12.85 -29.87 4.90
CA CYS A 133 13.20 -28.45 5.00
C CYS A 133 12.46 -27.72 6.13
N SER A 134 11.31 -28.20 6.63
CA SER A 134 10.65 -27.57 7.79
C SER A 134 11.47 -27.65 9.08
N ALA A 135 12.30 -28.68 9.21
CA ALA A 135 13.25 -28.84 10.32
C ALA A 135 14.49 -27.93 10.22
N LEU A 136 14.74 -27.34 9.04
CA LEU A 136 15.90 -26.50 8.74
C LEU A 136 15.56 -25.06 8.32
N ASN A 137 14.28 -24.71 8.11
CA ASN A 137 13.88 -23.41 7.60
C ASN A 137 14.06 -22.27 8.61
N ALA A 138 13.91 -21.03 8.16
CA ALA A 138 13.90 -19.84 9.01
C ALA A 138 12.60 -19.63 9.81
N MET A 139 11.64 -20.56 9.70
CA MET A 139 10.31 -20.56 10.33
C MET A 139 9.36 -19.43 9.90
N VAL A 140 9.76 -18.57 8.97
CA VAL A 140 8.87 -17.55 8.38
C VAL A 140 7.69 -18.23 7.69
N TYR A 141 6.47 -17.82 8.05
CA TYR A 141 5.21 -18.35 7.52
C TYR A 141 4.56 -17.32 6.61
N ILE A 142 4.63 -17.59 5.30
CA ILE A 142 4.03 -16.74 4.26
C ILE A 142 3.30 -17.61 3.27
N ARG A 143 2.10 -17.20 2.88
CA ARG A 143 1.22 -17.93 1.95
C ARG A 143 1.43 -17.56 0.49
N GLY A 144 2.09 -16.45 0.17
CA GLY A 144 2.15 -15.91 -1.19
C GLY A 144 0.94 -15.05 -1.53
N HIS A 145 0.98 -14.37 -2.68
CA HIS A 145 -0.09 -13.48 -3.10
C HIS A 145 -1.24 -14.29 -3.72
N PRO A 146 -2.52 -13.91 -3.52
CA PRO A 146 -3.66 -14.57 -4.17
C PRO A 146 -3.51 -14.70 -5.69
N LEU A 147 -3.02 -13.64 -6.35
CA LEU A 147 -2.83 -13.63 -7.80
C LEU A 147 -1.80 -14.63 -8.31
N ASP A 148 -0.88 -15.12 -7.46
CA ASP A 148 0.05 -16.17 -7.87
C ASP A 148 -0.67 -17.50 -8.12
N TYR A 149 -1.69 -17.81 -7.30
CA TYR A 149 -2.52 -19.00 -7.44
C TYR A 149 -3.52 -18.85 -8.58
N ASP A 150 -4.12 -17.67 -8.73
CA ASP A 150 -5.00 -17.39 -9.87
C ASP A 150 -4.24 -17.52 -11.20
N ARG A 151 -2.96 -17.12 -11.24
CA ARG A 151 -2.08 -17.33 -12.39
C ARG A 151 -1.88 -18.82 -12.68
N TRP A 152 -1.71 -19.65 -11.66
CA TRP A 152 -1.57 -21.10 -11.85
C TRP A 152 -2.74 -21.68 -12.64
N GLU A 153 -3.97 -21.28 -12.32
CA GLU A 153 -5.14 -21.74 -13.07
C GLU A 153 -5.28 -21.07 -14.44
N LYS A 154 -5.22 -19.74 -14.50
CA LYS A 154 -5.53 -18.95 -15.71
C LYS A 154 -4.47 -19.06 -16.80
N GLU A 155 -3.19 -19.04 -16.43
CA GLU A 155 -2.07 -18.97 -17.37
C GLU A 155 -1.35 -20.31 -17.48
N ASP A 156 -1.10 -20.99 -16.36
CA ASP A 156 -0.33 -22.24 -16.34
C ASP A 156 -1.21 -23.49 -16.54
N GLY A 157 -2.53 -23.33 -16.54
CA GLY A 157 -3.49 -24.42 -16.79
C GLY A 157 -3.67 -25.40 -15.65
N ALA A 158 -3.23 -25.07 -14.42
CA ALA A 158 -3.45 -25.85 -13.22
C ALA A 158 -4.89 -25.70 -12.70
N LYS A 159 -5.83 -26.29 -13.44
CA LYS A 159 -7.27 -26.21 -13.15
C LYS A 159 -7.58 -26.59 -11.71
N GLY A 160 -8.40 -25.77 -11.07
CA GLY A 160 -8.77 -25.87 -9.67
C GLY A 160 -7.80 -25.17 -8.72
N TRP A 161 -6.57 -24.81 -9.09
CA TRP A 161 -5.54 -24.31 -8.17
C TRP A 161 -5.51 -22.78 -7.98
N ASN A 162 -6.63 -22.10 -8.25
CA ASN A 162 -6.81 -20.67 -7.92
C ASN A 162 -6.87 -20.41 -6.39
N PHE A 163 -6.78 -19.14 -5.99
CA PHE A 163 -6.70 -18.81 -4.57
C PHE A 163 -7.96 -19.18 -3.79
N GLU A 164 -9.14 -19.04 -4.40
CA GLU A 164 -10.44 -19.39 -3.80
C GLU A 164 -10.50 -20.85 -3.36
N ASN A 165 -9.93 -21.74 -4.18
CA ASN A 165 -9.85 -23.17 -3.87
C ASN A 165 -8.68 -23.52 -2.94
N CYS A 166 -7.62 -22.70 -2.90
CA CYS A 166 -6.46 -22.94 -2.04
C CYS A 166 -6.66 -22.43 -0.60
N LEU A 167 -7.40 -21.33 -0.40
CA LEU A 167 -7.59 -20.69 0.90
C LEU A 167 -8.21 -21.62 1.97
N PRO A 168 -9.24 -22.43 1.69
CA PRO A 168 -9.77 -23.38 2.67
C PRO A 168 -8.73 -24.36 3.19
N TYR A 169 -7.78 -24.77 2.35
CA TYR A 169 -6.69 -25.68 2.75
C TYR A 169 -5.59 -24.97 3.54
N PHE A 170 -5.32 -23.70 3.27
CA PHE A 170 -4.51 -22.88 4.17
C PHE A 170 -5.13 -22.82 5.57
N LYS A 171 -6.44 -22.53 5.66
CA LYS A 171 -7.19 -22.48 6.93
C LYS A 171 -7.24 -23.83 7.63
N LYS A 172 -7.44 -24.94 6.90
CA LYS A 172 -7.43 -26.32 7.43
C LYS A 172 -6.08 -26.68 8.06
N SER A 173 -4.98 -26.25 7.44
CA SER A 173 -3.64 -26.58 7.90
C SER A 173 -3.22 -25.81 9.17
N GLU A 174 -3.73 -24.59 9.36
CA GLU A 174 -3.20 -23.61 10.30
C GLU A 174 -4.03 -23.48 11.60
N THR A 175 -3.35 -23.30 12.74
CA THR A 175 -3.89 -22.57 13.90
C THR A 175 -3.03 -21.32 14.12
N TYR A 176 -3.63 -20.17 13.83
CA TYR A 176 -3.03 -18.87 14.01
C TYR A 176 -3.32 -18.30 15.41
N SER A 177 -2.27 -17.86 16.09
CA SER A 177 -2.32 -17.31 17.45
C SER A 177 -3.32 -16.16 17.67
N HIS A 178 -3.56 -15.32 16.65
CA HIS A 178 -4.49 -14.18 16.72
C HIS A 178 -5.74 -14.38 15.86
N SER A 179 -6.07 -15.65 15.53
CA SER A 179 -7.28 -15.95 14.75
C SER A 179 -8.54 -15.45 15.46
N LYS A 180 -9.47 -14.90 14.68
CA LYS A 180 -10.81 -14.50 15.14
C LYS A 180 -11.76 -15.70 15.33
N GLY A 181 -11.25 -16.93 15.28
CA GLY A 181 -12.02 -18.16 15.38
C GLY A 181 -12.55 -18.62 14.03
N PRO A 182 -13.66 -19.39 13.99
CA PRO A 182 -14.23 -19.92 12.75
C PRO A 182 -14.66 -18.85 11.74
N SER A 183 -14.94 -17.63 12.20
CA SER A 183 -15.35 -16.49 11.37
C SER A 183 -14.18 -15.68 10.81
N ASP A 184 -12.93 -16.08 11.06
CA ASP A 184 -11.79 -15.41 10.45
C ASP A 184 -11.79 -15.62 8.92
N PRO A 185 -11.82 -14.54 8.11
CA PRO A 185 -11.90 -14.67 6.66
C PRO A 185 -10.67 -15.35 6.07
N TYR A 186 -9.47 -15.11 6.64
CA TYR A 186 -8.21 -15.55 6.06
C TYR A 186 -7.52 -16.63 6.89
N ARG A 187 -7.55 -16.58 8.23
CA ARG A 187 -6.65 -17.37 9.09
C ARG A 187 -7.30 -18.64 9.61
N GLY A 188 -6.50 -19.70 9.72
CA GLY A 188 -6.95 -20.96 10.33
C GLY A 188 -6.93 -20.88 11.86
N TYR A 189 -7.85 -21.58 12.52
CA TYR A 189 -7.94 -21.60 14.00
C TYR A 189 -7.71 -23.00 14.60
N ALA A 190 -7.87 -24.08 13.84
CA ALA A 190 -7.92 -25.45 14.37
C ALA A 190 -6.91 -26.43 13.74
N GLY A 191 -6.09 -25.98 12.79
CA GLY A 191 -5.13 -26.84 12.10
C GLY A 191 -3.95 -27.32 12.95
N PRO A 192 -3.24 -28.36 12.49
CA PRO A 192 -2.08 -28.91 13.19
C PRO A 192 -0.88 -27.95 13.18
N GLN A 193 -0.69 -27.17 12.12
CA GLN A 193 0.41 -26.21 12.00
C GLN A 193 0.14 -25.00 12.89
N LYS A 194 0.87 -24.89 14.01
CA LYS A 194 0.80 -23.71 14.87
C LYS A 194 1.61 -22.57 14.25
N VAL A 195 0.98 -21.41 14.15
CA VAL A 195 1.55 -20.17 13.59
C VAL A 195 1.36 -19.05 14.60
N THR A 196 2.47 -18.44 15.01
CA THR A 196 2.49 -17.39 16.01
C THR A 196 3.01 -16.10 15.40
N ARG A 197 2.28 -14.99 15.58
CA ARG A 197 2.79 -13.66 15.22
C ARG A 197 3.87 -13.27 16.23
N SER A 198 5.04 -12.86 15.74
CA SER A 198 6.10 -12.40 16.64
C SER A 198 5.75 -11.06 17.29
N SER A 199 6.17 -10.86 18.54
CA SER A 199 6.02 -9.59 19.25
C SER A 199 6.91 -8.48 18.68
N ALA A 200 8.00 -8.83 18.00
CA ALA A 200 8.92 -7.88 17.38
C ALA A 200 9.45 -6.81 18.37
N ASP A 201 9.63 -7.18 19.64
CA ASP A 201 9.96 -6.25 20.74
C ASP A 201 11.36 -5.60 20.61
N HIS A 202 12.22 -6.12 19.73
CA HIS A 202 13.56 -5.59 19.54
C HIS A 202 13.51 -4.17 18.97
N PRO A 203 14.27 -3.18 19.51
CA PRO A 203 14.20 -1.79 19.06
C PRO A 203 14.43 -1.59 17.54
N LEU A 204 15.27 -2.43 16.94
CA LEU A 204 15.49 -2.42 15.49
C LEU A 204 14.31 -2.95 14.67
N HIS A 205 13.55 -3.92 15.20
CA HIS A 205 12.31 -4.36 14.55
C HIS A 205 11.24 -3.26 14.61
N GLN A 206 11.13 -2.58 15.76
CA GLN A 206 10.26 -1.41 15.91
C GLN A 206 10.65 -0.27 14.95
N ALA A 207 11.95 0.02 14.82
CA ALA A 207 12.45 1.01 13.85
C ALA A 207 12.13 0.61 12.40
N PHE A 208 12.21 -0.68 12.07
CA PHE A 208 11.86 -1.16 10.74
C PHE A 208 10.35 -1.01 10.45
N LEU A 209 9.49 -1.37 11.41
CA LEU A 209 8.03 -1.16 11.30
C LEU A 209 7.68 0.34 11.18
N GLU A 210 8.31 1.19 11.98
CA GLU A 210 8.12 2.64 11.91
C GLU A 210 8.63 3.23 10.58
N ALA A 211 9.71 2.69 10.00
CA ALA A 211 10.15 3.10 8.67
C ALA A 211 9.08 2.86 7.60
N GLY A 212 8.21 1.86 7.78
CA GLY A 212 7.05 1.62 6.92
C GLY A 212 6.01 2.74 6.95
N THR A 213 5.86 3.47 8.07
CA THR A 213 4.93 4.62 8.15
C THR A 213 5.54 5.89 7.57
N GLN A 214 6.87 5.92 7.44
CA GLN A 214 7.64 7.06 6.92
C GLN A 214 7.92 6.94 5.41
N HIS A 215 7.87 5.71 4.88
CA HIS A 215 8.14 5.40 3.47
C HIS A 215 6.84 5.19 2.66
N PRO A 216 6.78 5.59 1.37
CA PRO A 216 5.58 5.42 0.53
C PRO A 216 5.06 3.99 0.35
N ILE A 217 5.90 2.98 0.59
CA ILE A 217 5.50 1.55 0.60
C ILE A 217 4.37 1.27 1.62
N GLY A 218 4.30 2.06 2.68
CA GLY A 218 3.30 1.92 3.74
C GLY A 218 3.49 0.68 4.62
N THR A 219 2.45 0.39 5.40
CA THR A 219 2.42 -0.74 6.33
C THR A 219 1.35 -1.76 5.95
N THR A 220 1.48 -2.96 6.50
CA THR A 220 0.45 -4.00 6.47
C THR A 220 0.27 -4.64 7.84
N ASP A 221 -1.00 -4.84 8.22
CA ASP A 221 -1.37 -5.52 9.46
C ASP A 221 -1.22 -7.03 9.38
N ASP A 222 -1.35 -7.62 8.18
CA ASP A 222 -1.21 -9.06 7.95
C ASP A 222 -0.81 -9.36 6.50
N VAL A 223 0.45 -9.75 6.30
CA VAL A 223 0.99 -10.15 4.99
C VAL A 223 0.34 -11.41 4.42
N ASN A 224 -0.36 -12.18 5.25
CA ASN A 224 -1.11 -13.39 4.86
C ASN A 224 -2.63 -13.16 4.82
N GLY A 225 -3.08 -11.92 5.06
CA GLY A 225 -4.48 -11.51 5.13
C GLY A 225 -4.88 -10.63 3.95
N TYR A 226 -5.63 -9.56 4.22
CA TYR A 226 -6.21 -8.70 3.18
C TYR A 226 -5.19 -8.03 2.26
N LYS A 227 -4.04 -7.57 2.78
CA LYS A 227 -3.05 -6.81 2.02
C LYS A 227 -1.64 -7.34 2.27
N GLN A 228 -0.99 -7.88 1.24
CA GLN A 228 0.41 -8.32 1.35
C GLN A 228 1.40 -7.15 1.30
N GLU A 229 1.14 -6.15 0.44
CA GLU A 229 2.03 -5.00 0.22
C GLU A 229 2.19 -4.12 1.47
N GLY A 230 3.42 -3.73 1.78
CA GLY A 230 3.78 -2.91 2.93
C GLY A 230 4.79 -3.59 3.86
N ILE A 231 5.27 -2.82 4.84
CA ILE A 231 6.10 -3.33 5.94
C ILE A 231 5.20 -3.80 7.09
N GLY A 232 5.49 -4.97 7.66
CA GLY A 232 4.68 -5.55 8.72
C GLY A 232 5.37 -6.67 9.49
N HIS A 233 4.60 -7.27 10.40
CA HIS A 233 5.04 -8.45 11.16
C HIS A 233 5.04 -9.68 10.26
N PHE A 234 6.06 -10.51 10.40
CA PHE A 234 6.06 -11.86 9.83
C PHE A 234 5.60 -12.87 10.89
N ASP A 235 4.74 -13.77 10.45
CA ASP A 235 4.28 -14.87 11.27
C ASP A 235 5.30 -16.01 11.23
N MET A 236 5.34 -16.79 12.32
CA MET A 236 6.35 -17.82 12.51
C MET A 236 5.72 -19.18 12.80
N SER A 237 6.27 -20.24 12.21
CA SER A 237 5.99 -21.63 12.60
C SER A 237 6.73 -22.02 13.89
N ILE A 238 6.56 -21.21 14.94
CA ILE A 238 7.08 -21.39 16.29
C ILE A 238 5.88 -21.44 17.24
N ASP A 239 5.85 -22.41 18.16
CA ASP A 239 4.85 -22.42 19.24
C ASP A 239 5.51 -22.82 20.56
N LYS A 240 5.17 -22.07 21.61
CA LYS A 240 5.79 -22.13 22.96
C LYS A 240 7.33 -22.13 22.90
N GLY A 241 7.88 -21.28 22.02
CA GLY A 241 9.32 -21.08 21.84
C GLY A 241 10.07 -22.24 21.19
N LYS A 242 9.36 -23.20 20.61
CA LYS A 242 9.94 -24.32 19.84
C LYS A 242 9.56 -24.22 18.37
N ARG A 243 10.49 -24.58 17.48
CA ARG A 243 10.21 -24.81 16.06
C ARG A 243 9.09 -25.84 15.93
N LYS A 244 8.16 -25.61 15.00
CA LYS A 244 7.20 -26.63 14.56
C LYS A 244 7.69 -27.32 13.31
N VAL A 245 7.86 -28.64 13.44
CA VAL A 245 8.14 -29.59 12.36
C VAL A 245 6.85 -30.35 12.10
N ASN A 246 6.44 -30.46 10.84
CA ASN A 246 5.14 -31.05 10.47
C ASN A 246 5.22 -32.57 10.39
N PHE A 247 5.46 -33.27 11.49
CA PHE A 247 5.59 -34.72 11.46
C PHE A 247 4.96 -35.42 12.68
N TYR A 248 4.13 -36.43 12.41
CA TYR A 248 3.58 -37.37 13.40
C TYR A 248 3.63 -38.77 12.79
N GLY A 249 4.64 -39.56 13.13
CA GLY A 249 4.81 -40.91 12.62
C GLY A 249 5.52 -41.81 13.61
N THR A 250 5.22 -43.09 13.54
CA THR A 250 5.72 -44.10 14.46
C THR A 250 6.45 -45.18 13.68
N GLU A 251 7.72 -45.37 14.04
CA GLU A 251 8.65 -46.42 13.57
C GLU A 251 9.42 -46.14 12.27
N ASN A 252 10.68 -46.59 12.25
CA ASN A 252 11.68 -46.33 11.23
C ASN A 252 11.90 -47.58 10.37
N ILE A 253 12.10 -47.37 9.06
CA ILE A 253 12.80 -48.33 8.21
C ILE A 253 14.10 -47.65 7.77
N ASP A 254 15.24 -48.27 8.08
CA ASP A 254 16.56 -47.78 7.67
C ASP A 254 16.78 -48.04 6.17
N SER A 255 17.05 -46.98 5.40
CA SER A 255 17.08 -47.01 3.94
C SER A 255 18.46 -47.44 3.42
N TYR A 256 18.77 -48.73 3.49
CA TYR A 256 19.94 -49.31 2.80
C TYR A 256 19.70 -50.68 2.14
N SER A 257 18.45 -51.13 2.03
CA SER A 257 18.14 -52.38 1.31
C SER A 257 17.90 -52.11 -0.18
N ARG A 258 18.42 -52.99 -1.06
CA ARG A 258 18.04 -53.05 -2.49
C ARG A 258 16.70 -53.77 -2.68
N GLU A 259 15.88 -53.84 -1.65
CA GLU A 259 14.64 -54.62 -1.66
C GLU A 259 13.57 -53.86 -2.43
N LYS A 260 12.83 -54.60 -3.26
CA LYS A 260 11.67 -54.06 -3.94
C LYS A 260 10.51 -54.09 -2.95
N ILE A 261 9.91 -52.92 -2.72
CA ILE A 261 8.69 -52.78 -1.93
C ILE A 261 7.55 -52.49 -2.90
N TYR A 262 6.44 -53.17 -2.70
CA TYR A 262 5.23 -53.05 -3.52
C TYR A 262 4.09 -52.47 -2.68
N CYS A 263 3.24 -51.66 -3.30
CA CYS A 263 1.99 -51.20 -2.72
C CYS A 263 0.79 -51.62 -3.56
N GLU A 264 -0.40 -51.56 -2.96
CA GLU A 264 -1.67 -51.89 -3.61
C GLU A 264 -2.25 -50.71 -4.41
N GLY A 265 -2.05 -49.49 -3.93
CA GLY A 265 -2.50 -48.25 -4.54
C GLY A 265 -1.31 -47.41 -5.02
N ASP A 266 -1.28 -46.14 -4.60
CA ASP A 266 -0.38 -45.15 -5.20
C ASP A 266 1.00 -45.04 -4.55
N ILE A 267 2.00 -44.81 -5.39
CA ILE A 267 3.32 -44.29 -5.00
C ILE A 267 3.26 -42.77 -5.12
N ILE A 268 3.56 -42.07 -4.03
CA ILE A 268 3.48 -40.61 -3.93
C ILE A 268 4.88 -40.07 -3.65
N VAL A 269 5.46 -39.35 -4.60
CA VAL A 269 6.81 -38.78 -4.49
C VAL A 269 6.72 -37.37 -3.91
N CYS A 270 7.39 -37.16 -2.78
CA CYS A 270 7.43 -35.93 -1.99
C CYS A 270 8.88 -35.54 -1.64
N ALA A 271 9.84 -35.84 -2.52
CA ALA A 271 11.27 -35.68 -2.27
C ALA A 271 11.79 -34.25 -2.50
N GLY A 272 10.91 -33.32 -2.91
CA GLY A 272 11.19 -31.91 -3.16
C GLY A 272 11.72 -31.64 -4.57
N ALA A 273 11.79 -30.35 -4.93
CA ALA A 273 12.17 -29.86 -6.27
C ALA A 273 13.55 -30.27 -6.79
N ILE A 274 14.37 -30.97 -5.99
CA ILE A 274 15.68 -31.48 -6.43
C ILE A 274 15.62 -32.99 -6.62
N ASN A 275 15.19 -33.73 -5.59
CA ASN A 275 15.25 -35.19 -5.62
C ASN A 275 14.08 -35.83 -6.36
N THR A 276 12.92 -35.18 -6.43
CA THR A 276 11.77 -35.70 -7.18
C THR A 276 12.05 -35.87 -8.67
N PRO A 277 12.51 -34.85 -9.43
CA PRO A 277 12.85 -35.04 -10.85
C PRO A 277 14.00 -36.04 -11.03
N GLN A 278 14.97 -36.08 -10.10
CA GLN A 278 16.04 -37.07 -10.13
C GLN A 278 15.49 -38.51 -10.02
N LEU A 279 14.59 -38.76 -9.06
CA LEU A 279 13.99 -40.08 -8.86
C LEU A 279 13.13 -40.50 -10.05
N LEU A 280 12.36 -39.57 -10.63
CA LEU A 280 11.59 -39.85 -11.85
C LEU A 280 12.50 -40.24 -13.01
N MET A 281 13.56 -39.45 -13.26
CA MET A 281 14.51 -39.76 -14.33
C MET A 281 15.20 -41.11 -14.12
N LEU A 282 15.65 -41.41 -12.90
CA LEU A 282 16.27 -42.70 -12.58
C LEU A 282 15.30 -43.89 -12.72
N SER A 283 13.99 -43.62 -12.66
CA SER A 283 12.92 -44.60 -12.87
C SER A 283 12.50 -44.72 -14.35
N GLY A 284 13.19 -44.02 -15.26
CA GLY A 284 12.88 -44.03 -16.69
C GLY A 284 11.75 -43.08 -17.10
N VAL A 285 11.37 -42.14 -16.23
CA VAL A 285 10.33 -41.12 -16.50
C VAL A 285 11.01 -39.75 -16.64
N GLY A 286 11.08 -39.24 -17.87
CA GLY A 286 11.75 -37.95 -18.12
C GLY A 286 12.16 -37.72 -19.57
N PRO A 287 13.10 -36.80 -19.84
CA PRO A 287 13.49 -36.44 -21.20
C PRO A 287 14.16 -37.62 -21.93
N PRO A 288 13.58 -38.17 -23.02
CA PRO A 288 14.02 -39.43 -23.60
C PRO A 288 15.51 -39.47 -23.98
N ASP A 289 16.01 -38.40 -24.58
CA ASP A 289 17.40 -38.34 -25.04
C ASP A 289 18.40 -38.26 -23.88
N HIS A 290 18.03 -37.54 -22.81
CA HIS A 290 18.83 -37.47 -21.58
C HIS A 290 18.90 -38.84 -20.89
N LEU A 291 17.78 -39.56 -20.80
CA LEU A 291 17.73 -40.89 -20.21
C LEU A 291 18.57 -41.90 -21.01
N ARG A 292 18.47 -41.89 -22.34
CA ARG A 292 19.29 -42.74 -23.22
C ARG A 292 20.78 -42.45 -23.07
N ALA A 293 21.16 -41.17 -22.93
CA ALA A 293 22.55 -40.78 -22.71
C ALA A 293 23.15 -41.32 -21.40
N HIS A 294 22.30 -41.61 -20.41
CA HIS A 294 22.70 -42.26 -19.14
C HIS A 294 22.45 -43.78 -19.11
N GLU A 295 22.11 -44.40 -20.26
CA GLU A 295 21.79 -45.83 -20.37
C GLU A 295 20.60 -46.25 -19.49
N ILE A 296 19.63 -45.34 -19.29
CA ILE A 296 18.40 -45.60 -18.54
C ILE A 296 17.28 -45.89 -19.55
N PRO A 297 16.57 -47.03 -19.46
CA PRO A 297 15.42 -47.31 -20.31
C PRO A 297 14.33 -46.24 -20.13
N VAL A 298 13.79 -45.75 -21.25
CA VAL A 298 12.70 -44.78 -21.23
C VAL A 298 11.38 -45.54 -21.04
N THR A 299 10.77 -45.38 -19.87
CA THR A 299 9.44 -45.89 -19.54
C THR A 299 8.37 -44.91 -20.04
N VAL A 300 8.54 -43.62 -19.72
CA VAL A 300 7.65 -42.54 -20.16
C VAL A 300 8.49 -41.33 -20.58
N GLY A 301 8.25 -40.84 -21.80
CA GLY A 301 8.94 -39.66 -22.32
C GLY A 301 8.26 -38.37 -21.89
N LEU A 302 8.78 -37.72 -20.86
CA LEU A 302 8.30 -36.43 -20.35
C LEU A 302 9.43 -35.39 -20.38
N PRO A 303 9.52 -34.52 -21.40
CA PRO A 303 10.61 -33.57 -21.52
C PRO A 303 10.59 -32.48 -20.43
N GLY A 304 9.45 -32.27 -19.75
CA GLY A 304 9.34 -31.33 -18.64
C GLY A 304 10.02 -31.75 -17.33
N VAL A 305 10.34 -33.05 -17.15
CA VAL A 305 10.95 -33.51 -15.89
C VAL A 305 12.36 -32.95 -15.75
N GLY A 306 12.57 -32.17 -14.69
CA GLY A 306 13.82 -31.48 -14.39
C GLY A 306 13.92 -30.08 -15.00
N GLU A 307 13.04 -29.68 -15.91
CA GLU A 307 13.01 -28.33 -16.50
C GLU A 307 12.18 -27.36 -15.64
N ASN A 308 12.16 -26.07 -15.97
CA ASN A 308 11.39 -25.06 -15.22
C ASN A 308 11.81 -24.94 -13.73
N LEU A 309 13.10 -25.13 -13.42
CA LEU A 309 13.62 -24.89 -12.07
C LEU A 309 13.57 -23.38 -11.78
N ILE A 310 12.81 -23.01 -10.75
CA ILE A 310 12.66 -21.62 -10.30
C ILE A 310 13.08 -21.55 -8.84
N ASP A 311 13.83 -20.51 -8.47
CA ASP A 311 14.23 -20.24 -7.08
C ASP A 311 14.19 -18.74 -6.81
N HIS A 312 13.95 -18.36 -5.56
CA HIS A 312 14.11 -16.99 -5.12
C HIS A 312 15.58 -16.69 -4.86
N LEU A 313 16.06 -15.59 -5.42
CA LEU A 313 17.42 -15.10 -5.21
C LEU A 313 17.34 -13.80 -4.38
N GLU A 314 18.28 -13.61 -3.46
CA GLU A 314 18.33 -12.45 -2.56
C GLU A 314 19.74 -11.84 -2.51
N VAL A 315 19.80 -10.56 -2.16
CA VAL A 315 21.01 -9.84 -1.76
C VAL A 315 20.86 -9.29 -0.35
N TYR A 316 21.99 -9.06 0.32
CA TYR A 316 22.01 -8.54 1.69
C TYR A 316 22.49 -7.09 1.69
N VAL A 317 21.59 -6.18 2.04
CA VAL A 317 21.92 -4.78 2.31
C VAL A 317 22.15 -4.63 3.81
N GLN A 318 23.37 -4.27 4.20
CA GLN A 318 23.86 -4.30 5.57
C GLN A 318 24.25 -2.89 6.03
N GLN A 319 23.77 -2.51 7.21
CA GLN A 319 24.11 -1.25 7.86
C GLN A 319 24.83 -1.51 9.18
N LYS A 320 25.89 -0.76 9.45
CA LYS A 320 26.50 -0.74 10.78
C LYS A 320 25.49 -0.21 11.80
N CYS A 321 25.48 -0.79 13.00
CA CYS A 321 24.68 -0.30 14.10
C CYS A 321 25.57 0.49 15.06
N THR A 322 25.19 1.73 15.36
CA THR A 322 25.92 2.61 16.29
C THR A 322 25.77 2.16 17.74
N LYS A 323 24.76 1.34 18.04
CA LYS A 323 24.46 0.84 19.40
C LYS A 323 24.77 -0.64 19.53
N PRO A 324 25.25 -1.10 20.72
CA PRO A 324 25.60 -2.50 20.96
C PRO A 324 24.38 -3.39 21.27
N ILE A 325 23.30 -3.25 20.49
CA ILE A 325 22.01 -3.92 20.75
C ILE A 325 21.77 -5.17 19.89
N THR A 326 22.55 -5.34 18.82
CA THR A 326 22.40 -6.44 17.83
C THR A 326 22.81 -7.80 18.39
N LEU A 327 22.56 -8.87 17.62
CA LEU A 327 22.92 -10.24 18.01
C LEU A 327 24.43 -10.52 18.01
N TYR A 328 25.27 -9.61 17.53
CA TYR A 328 26.73 -9.80 17.36
C TYR A 328 27.44 -10.41 18.59
N ASN A 329 27.19 -9.87 19.78
CA ASN A 329 27.81 -10.37 21.02
C ASN A 329 27.06 -11.56 21.66
N LYS A 330 25.90 -11.93 21.10
CA LYS A 330 24.95 -12.89 21.69
C LYS A 330 24.95 -14.24 20.96
N SER A 331 25.33 -14.27 19.68
CA SER A 331 25.31 -15.46 18.82
C SER A 331 26.70 -15.96 18.39
N SER A 332 27.76 -15.54 19.08
CA SER A 332 29.15 -15.91 18.75
C SER A 332 29.82 -16.73 19.85
N TRP A 333 30.56 -17.76 19.45
CA TRP A 333 31.44 -18.55 20.35
C TRP A 333 32.55 -17.70 20.98
N ARG A 334 32.76 -16.47 20.49
CA ARG A 334 33.61 -15.47 21.14
C ARG A 334 33.09 -15.05 22.52
N TYR A 335 31.79 -15.18 22.77
CA TYR A 335 31.13 -14.85 24.04
C TYR A 335 30.35 -16.08 24.57
N PRO A 336 31.04 -17.15 24.97
CA PRO A 336 30.40 -18.44 25.28
C PRO A 336 29.44 -18.33 26.47
N HIS A 337 29.69 -17.41 27.42
CA HIS A 337 28.79 -17.16 28.55
C HIS A 337 27.40 -16.68 28.13
N HIS A 338 27.29 -15.86 27.06
CA HIS A 338 26.00 -15.45 26.53
C HIS A 338 25.27 -16.64 25.87
N MET A 339 25.98 -17.46 25.10
CA MET A 339 25.40 -18.65 24.48
C MET A 339 24.91 -19.66 25.52
N ILE A 340 25.69 -19.90 26.58
CA ILE A 340 25.29 -20.76 27.70
C ILE A 340 24.05 -20.19 28.39
N LYS A 341 24.01 -18.87 28.66
CA LYS A 341 22.83 -18.22 29.25
C LYS A 341 21.58 -18.38 28.39
N ILE A 342 21.68 -18.14 27.08
CA ILE A 342 20.58 -18.31 26.11
C ILE A 342 20.10 -19.76 26.09
N GLY A 343 21.04 -20.71 26.05
CA GLY A 343 20.73 -22.14 26.13
C GLY A 343 20.00 -22.51 27.42
N MET A 344 20.50 -22.07 28.58
CA MET A 344 19.88 -22.34 29.89
C MET A 344 18.47 -21.74 29.99
N GLU A 345 18.27 -20.51 29.51
CA GLU A 345 16.96 -19.85 29.49
C GLU A 345 15.96 -20.64 28.62
N TRP A 346 16.39 -21.09 27.44
CA TRP A 346 15.55 -21.89 26.55
C TRP A 346 15.26 -23.29 27.12
N PHE A 347 16.26 -23.99 27.65
CA PHE A 347 16.05 -25.32 28.24
C PHE A 347 15.16 -25.29 29.50
N SER A 348 15.16 -24.19 30.25
CA SER A 348 14.35 -24.06 31.47
C SER A 348 12.92 -23.55 31.20
N THR A 349 12.76 -22.56 30.30
CA THR A 349 11.49 -21.86 30.11
C THR A 349 10.96 -21.87 28.68
N HIS A 350 11.77 -22.26 27.70
CA HIS A 350 11.53 -22.08 26.26
C HIS A 350 11.19 -20.62 25.88
N LYS A 351 11.82 -19.65 26.56
CA LYS A 351 11.69 -18.22 26.29
C LYS A 351 13.05 -17.61 25.94
N GLY A 352 13.06 -16.30 25.72
CA GLY A 352 14.26 -15.53 25.44
C GLY A 352 14.72 -15.65 23.99
N ILE A 353 15.96 -15.22 23.74
CA ILE A 353 16.57 -15.12 22.41
C ILE A 353 16.55 -16.47 21.67
N GLY A 354 16.74 -17.58 22.39
CA GLY A 354 16.74 -18.92 21.81
C GLY A 354 15.41 -19.32 21.17
N ALA A 355 14.30 -18.68 21.57
CA ALA A 355 12.94 -18.97 21.13
C ALA A 355 12.51 -18.21 19.85
N SER A 356 13.40 -17.45 19.21
CA SER A 356 13.12 -16.70 17.97
C SER A 356 14.14 -17.02 16.87
N SER A 357 13.74 -16.94 15.59
CA SER A 357 14.68 -16.88 14.45
C SER A 357 15.25 -15.50 14.21
N HIS A 358 14.69 -14.46 14.84
CA HIS A 358 15.02 -13.05 14.67
C HIS A 358 14.64 -12.44 13.32
N LEU A 359 13.86 -13.13 12.49
CA LEU A 359 13.33 -12.63 11.21
C LEU A 359 11.87 -12.16 11.35
N GLU A 360 11.60 -11.40 12.41
CA GLU A 360 10.26 -11.15 12.95
C GLU A 360 9.46 -10.10 12.16
N THR A 361 10.15 -9.26 11.40
CA THR A 361 9.56 -8.20 10.60
C THR A 361 10.11 -8.24 9.19
N GLY A 362 9.33 -7.75 8.24
CA GLY A 362 9.71 -7.69 6.85
C GLY A 362 8.67 -6.90 6.06
N GLY A 363 8.66 -7.08 4.74
CA GLY A 363 7.65 -6.45 3.91
C GLY A 363 7.65 -6.94 2.49
N PHE A 364 6.65 -6.50 1.76
CA PHE A 364 6.51 -6.75 0.33
C PHE A 364 6.31 -5.43 -0.40
N ALA A 365 6.97 -5.29 -1.54
CA ALA A 365 6.95 -4.10 -2.35
C ALA A 365 6.77 -4.46 -3.82
N ARG A 366 6.20 -3.54 -4.58
CA ARG A 366 6.21 -3.59 -6.05
C ARG A 366 7.48 -2.93 -6.58
N SER A 367 8.12 -3.57 -7.54
CA SER A 367 9.28 -3.03 -8.24
C SER A 367 8.90 -1.87 -9.15
N SER A 368 7.68 -1.83 -9.66
CA SER A 368 7.10 -0.66 -10.35
C SER A 368 5.59 -0.72 -10.30
N ASP A 369 4.96 0.42 -10.53
CA ASP A 369 3.51 0.50 -10.60
C ASP A 369 2.87 -0.32 -11.75
N ASP A 370 3.66 -0.74 -12.74
CA ASP A 370 3.20 -1.61 -13.83
C ASP A 370 3.04 -3.08 -13.38
N VAL A 371 3.53 -3.42 -12.19
CA VAL A 371 3.33 -4.74 -11.60
C VAL A 371 2.02 -4.72 -10.81
N GLU A 372 1.15 -5.70 -11.08
CA GLU A 372 -0.18 -5.80 -10.48
C GLU A 372 -0.14 -6.05 -8.96
N HIS A 373 0.86 -6.81 -8.48
CA HIS A 373 1.03 -7.15 -7.06
C HIS A 373 2.51 -7.23 -6.67
N PRO A 374 2.86 -7.22 -5.37
CA PRO A 374 4.24 -7.21 -4.92
C PRO A 374 5.10 -8.35 -5.47
N ASP A 375 6.26 -8.00 -6.00
CA ASP A 375 7.27 -8.89 -6.60
C ASP A 375 8.64 -8.79 -5.90
N MET A 376 8.76 -7.94 -4.87
CA MET A 376 9.95 -7.85 -4.03
C MET A 376 9.61 -8.22 -2.59
N GLN A 377 10.45 -9.02 -1.95
CA GLN A 377 10.32 -9.39 -0.54
C GLN A 377 11.50 -8.85 0.27
N LEU A 378 11.21 -8.34 1.47
CA LEU A 378 12.19 -7.86 2.44
C LEU A 378 12.09 -8.69 3.72
N HIS A 379 13.20 -9.28 4.17
CA HIS A 379 13.32 -9.88 5.50
C HIS A 379 14.30 -9.07 6.36
N PHE A 380 13.83 -8.47 7.45
CA PHE A 380 14.70 -7.69 8.32
C PHE A 380 15.34 -8.55 9.41
N LEU A 381 16.64 -8.38 9.63
CA LEU A 381 17.40 -9.10 10.65
C LEU A 381 18.28 -8.13 11.47
N PRO A 382 18.18 -8.13 12.82
CA PRO A 382 19.05 -7.34 13.70
C PRO A 382 20.44 -7.98 13.90
N SER A 383 21.02 -8.48 12.81
CA SER A 383 22.35 -9.10 12.70
C SER A 383 22.78 -9.12 11.23
N THR A 384 24.05 -9.41 10.96
CA THR A 384 24.53 -9.74 9.61
C THR A 384 24.64 -11.24 9.40
N VAL A 385 24.51 -11.66 8.14
CA VAL A 385 24.78 -13.04 7.70
C VAL A 385 25.92 -12.98 6.69
N HIS A 386 26.94 -13.82 6.91
CA HIS A 386 28.07 -13.95 6.00
C HIS A 386 28.28 -15.44 5.70
N ASP A 387 28.36 -15.79 4.41
CA ASP A 387 28.58 -17.17 3.95
C ASP A 387 27.58 -18.15 4.61
N HIS A 388 26.28 -17.86 4.48
CA HIS A 388 25.18 -18.66 5.05
C HIS A 388 25.31 -18.94 6.57
N GLY A 389 25.98 -18.04 7.30
CA GLY A 389 26.21 -18.15 8.75
C GLY A 389 27.52 -18.86 9.12
N ARG A 390 28.33 -19.29 8.16
CA ARG A 390 29.64 -19.93 8.40
C ARG A 390 30.72 -18.93 8.84
N LYS A 391 30.54 -17.65 8.52
CA LYS A 391 31.45 -16.58 8.93
C LYS A 391 30.77 -15.65 9.93
N ILE A 392 31.50 -15.32 10.98
CA ILE A 392 31.04 -14.41 12.03
C ILE A 392 31.20 -12.97 11.53
N GLY A 393 30.23 -12.10 11.84
CA GLY A 393 30.35 -10.67 11.59
C GLY A 393 31.53 -10.05 12.34
N THR A 394 31.88 -8.82 12.00
CA THR A 394 33.03 -8.10 12.60
C THR A 394 32.60 -6.98 13.55
N CYS A 395 31.34 -6.54 13.49
CA CYS A 395 30.80 -5.45 14.32
C CYS A 395 29.29 -5.60 14.56
N HIS A 396 28.75 -4.72 15.41
CA HIS A 396 27.31 -4.55 15.53
C HIS A 396 26.74 -4.00 14.21
N ALA A 397 25.81 -4.73 13.61
CA ALA A 397 25.18 -4.38 12.34
C ALA A 397 23.80 -5.07 12.23
N PHE A 398 22.96 -4.54 11.33
CA PHE A 398 21.67 -5.09 10.94
C PHE A 398 21.58 -5.14 9.43
N GLN A 399 20.64 -5.91 8.89
CA GLN A 399 20.50 -6.07 7.45
C GLN A 399 19.05 -6.31 7.05
N VAL A 400 18.80 -6.15 5.76
CA VAL A 400 17.61 -6.66 5.09
C VAL A 400 18.04 -7.64 3.99
N HIS A 401 17.40 -8.80 3.97
CA HIS A 401 17.47 -9.71 2.81
C HIS A 401 16.41 -9.25 1.84
N VAL A 402 16.81 -8.92 0.62
CA VAL A 402 15.90 -8.40 -0.38
C VAL A 402 16.10 -9.12 -1.70
N GLY A 403 15.01 -9.50 -2.34
CA GLY A 403 15.05 -10.32 -3.55
C GLY A 403 13.79 -10.22 -4.39
N ASN A 404 13.95 -10.63 -5.65
CA ASN A 404 12.85 -10.78 -6.59
C ASN A 404 12.12 -12.10 -6.33
N MET A 405 10.79 -12.04 -6.22
CA MET A 405 9.89 -13.16 -5.97
C MET A 405 9.26 -13.74 -7.24
N ARG A 406 9.40 -13.09 -8.40
CA ARG A 406 8.79 -13.52 -9.66
C ARG A 406 9.79 -13.53 -10.81
N THR A 407 10.98 -14.07 -10.56
CA THR A 407 12.05 -14.17 -11.57
C THR A 407 11.54 -14.83 -12.85
N LYS A 408 12.00 -14.32 -13.99
CA LYS A 408 11.73 -14.89 -15.31
C LYS A 408 12.80 -15.90 -15.74
N SER A 409 13.95 -15.92 -15.07
CA SER A 409 14.96 -16.95 -15.30
C SER A 409 14.41 -18.35 -15.02
N ARG A 410 14.73 -19.32 -15.88
CA ARG A 410 14.29 -20.72 -15.79
C ARG A 410 15.47 -21.66 -15.93
N GLY A 411 15.77 -22.34 -14.84
CA GLY A 411 16.81 -23.34 -14.76
C GLY A 411 16.37 -24.74 -15.16
N CYS A 412 17.29 -25.68 -14.99
CA CYS A 412 17.04 -27.11 -15.15
C CYS A 412 17.85 -27.94 -14.14
N LEU A 413 17.42 -29.18 -13.95
CA LEU A 413 18.06 -30.21 -13.17
C LEU A 413 18.25 -31.45 -14.05
N LYS A 414 19.49 -31.94 -14.09
CA LYS A 414 19.85 -33.11 -14.90
C LYS A 414 20.53 -34.18 -14.05
N LEU A 415 20.43 -35.44 -14.47
CA LEU A 415 21.26 -36.48 -13.87
C LEU A 415 22.74 -36.22 -14.17
N SER A 416 23.59 -36.41 -13.16
CA SER A 416 25.04 -36.52 -13.36
C SER A 416 25.46 -37.96 -13.65
N SER A 417 24.68 -38.93 -13.16
CA SER A 417 24.95 -40.36 -13.21
C SER A 417 23.65 -41.16 -13.03
N LYS A 418 23.67 -42.42 -13.46
CA LYS A 418 22.63 -43.42 -13.17
C LYS A 418 22.68 -43.98 -11.73
N ASP A 419 23.69 -43.58 -10.95
CA ASP A 419 23.78 -43.91 -9.52
C ASP A 419 22.90 -42.93 -8.70
N PRO A 420 21.84 -43.41 -8.01
CA PRO A 420 20.93 -42.57 -7.24
C PRO A 420 21.60 -41.81 -6.09
N ARG A 421 22.81 -42.22 -5.67
CA ARG A 421 23.56 -41.58 -4.58
C ARG A 421 24.32 -40.35 -5.03
N ARG A 422 24.44 -40.12 -6.34
CA ARG A 422 25.16 -38.97 -6.89
C ARG A 422 24.22 -37.79 -6.98
N HIS A 423 24.70 -36.63 -6.55
CA HIS A 423 23.94 -35.40 -6.66
C HIS A 423 23.62 -35.10 -8.13
N PRO A 424 22.42 -34.57 -8.42
CA PRO A 424 22.10 -34.13 -9.76
C PRO A 424 22.92 -32.88 -10.12
N ILE A 425 22.99 -32.59 -11.41
CA ILE A 425 23.49 -31.33 -11.94
C ILE A 425 22.37 -30.31 -11.77
N ILE A 426 22.62 -29.26 -11.00
CA ILE A 426 21.63 -28.22 -10.68
C ILE A 426 22.07 -26.92 -11.34
N ASP A 427 21.28 -26.42 -12.28
CA ASP A 427 21.53 -25.15 -12.95
C ASP A 427 20.30 -24.25 -12.91
N PRO A 428 20.17 -23.37 -11.89
CA PRO A 428 19.06 -22.44 -11.80
C PRO A 428 19.09 -21.34 -12.88
N LYS A 429 20.23 -21.18 -13.60
CA LYS A 429 20.46 -20.11 -14.58
C LYS A 429 20.11 -18.73 -14.02
N TYR A 430 20.68 -18.39 -12.87
CA TYR A 430 20.39 -17.10 -12.24
C TYR A 430 20.77 -15.93 -13.16
N MET A 431 19.89 -14.93 -13.18
CA MET A 431 20.08 -13.68 -13.92
C MET A 431 20.25 -13.88 -15.43
N ASP A 432 19.60 -14.90 -16.01
CA ASP A 432 19.59 -15.15 -17.45
C ASP A 432 18.57 -14.28 -18.20
N HIS A 433 17.62 -13.69 -17.47
CA HIS A 433 16.65 -12.72 -18.00
C HIS A 433 16.98 -11.29 -17.56
N ASP A 434 16.87 -10.32 -18.47
CA ASP A 434 17.25 -8.91 -18.23
C ASP A 434 16.45 -8.23 -17.11
N ASP A 435 15.17 -8.59 -16.98
CA ASP A 435 14.30 -8.02 -15.93
C ASP A 435 14.80 -8.34 -14.51
N ASP A 436 15.45 -9.50 -14.30
CA ASP A 436 16.00 -9.84 -12.99
C ASP A 436 17.04 -8.79 -12.54
N TRP A 437 17.89 -8.31 -13.46
CA TRP A 437 18.88 -7.27 -13.16
C TRP A 437 18.21 -5.95 -12.75
N LYS A 438 17.17 -5.54 -13.49
CA LYS A 438 16.44 -4.30 -13.20
C LYS A 438 15.79 -4.36 -11.82
N GLU A 439 15.13 -5.47 -11.50
CA GLU A 439 14.44 -5.68 -10.23
C GLU A 439 15.43 -5.72 -9.06
N PHE A 440 16.59 -6.37 -9.20
CA PHE A 440 17.62 -6.36 -8.15
C PHE A 440 18.21 -4.98 -7.86
N ARG A 441 18.40 -4.12 -8.88
CA ARG A 441 18.83 -2.73 -8.65
C ARG A 441 17.80 -1.98 -7.80
N LYS A 442 16.50 -2.18 -8.09
CA LYS A 442 15.40 -1.57 -7.34
C LYS A 442 15.32 -2.10 -5.92
N CYS A 443 15.49 -3.41 -5.71
CA CYS A 443 15.60 -4.04 -4.38
C CYS A 443 16.65 -3.35 -3.50
N ILE A 444 17.85 -3.10 -4.05
CA ILE A 444 18.94 -2.44 -3.33
C ILE A 444 18.60 -0.99 -3.00
N ARG A 445 18.08 -0.23 -3.99
CA ARG A 445 17.68 1.18 -3.80
C ARG A 445 16.60 1.33 -2.75
N LEU A 446 15.54 0.52 -2.84
CA LEU A 446 14.45 0.51 -1.85
C LEU A 446 14.98 0.19 -0.45
N SER A 447 15.90 -0.75 -0.31
CA SER A 447 16.50 -1.09 0.99
C SER A 447 17.28 0.09 1.58
N ARG A 448 18.03 0.83 0.74
CA ARG A 448 18.71 2.06 1.14
C ARG A 448 17.73 3.15 1.58
N GLU A 449 16.64 3.33 0.83
CA GLU A 449 15.58 4.29 1.14
C GLU A 449 14.89 3.97 2.49
N ILE A 450 14.63 2.70 2.77
CA ILE A 450 14.06 2.26 4.05
C ILE A 450 15.02 2.52 5.21
N PHE A 451 16.32 2.22 5.07
CA PHE A 451 17.30 2.51 6.12
C PHE A 451 17.60 4.00 6.27
N ALA A 452 17.34 4.83 5.25
CA ALA A 452 17.47 6.27 5.33
C ALA A 452 16.33 6.96 6.13
N GLN A 453 15.25 6.25 6.44
CA GLN A 453 14.12 6.80 7.19
C GLN A 453 14.51 7.23 8.62
N LYS A 454 13.80 8.24 9.15
CA LYS A 454 14.08 8.86 10.47
C LYS A 454 14.07 7.85 11.61
N ALA A 455 13.25 6.81 11.53
CA ALA A 455 13.20 5.72 12.50
C ALA A 455 14.57 5.06 12.74
N PHE A 456 15.45 5.06 11.73
CA PHE A 456 16.79 4.50 11.82
C PHE A 456 17.87 5.51 12.26
N ASP A 457 17.59 6.82 12.36
CA ASP A 457 18.57 7.85 12.78
C ASP A 457 19.32 7.47 14.07
N PRO A 458 18.66 6.91 15.12
CA PRO A 458 19.35 6.57 16.36
C PRO A 458 20.23 5.32 16.29
N PHE A 459 20.20 4.57 15.19
CA PHE A 459 20.80 3.24 15.07
C PHE A 459 21.74 3.10 13.87
N ARG A 460 21.45 3.75 12.73
CA ARG A 460 22.23 3.57 11.49
C ARG A 460 23.60 4.24 11.60
N GLY A 461 24.64 3.47 11.31
CA GLY A 461 26.00 3.93 11.03
C GLY A 461 26.25 3.98 9.53
N GLU A 462 27.46 3.69 9.10
CA GLU A 462 27.83 3.56 7.68
C GLU A 462 27.20 2.32 7.00
N GLU A 463 26.97 2.39 5.69
CA GLU A 463 26.56 1.23 4.89
C GLU A 463 27.76 0.28 4.75
N LEU A 464 27.58 -0.99 5.12
CA LEU A 464 28.65 -2.00 5.06
C LEU A 464 28.62 -2.81 3.76
N SER A 465 27.43 -3.03 3.21
CA SER A 465 27.21 -3.81 1.99
C SER A 465 25.91 -3.34 1.34
N PRO A 466 25.89 -2.96 0.05
CA PRO A 466 27.01 -2.95 -0.90
C PRO A 466 28.20 -2.06 -0.51
N GLY A 467 27.93 -0.92 0.12
CA GLY A 467 28.89 0.15 0.39
C GLY A 467 28.76 1.32 -0.58
N ASP A 468 29.25 2.49 -0.16
CA ASP A 468 29.09 3.76 -0.86
C ASP A 468 29.70 3.79 -2.28
N GLN A 469 30.63 2.88 -2.57
CA GLN A 469 31.26 2.74 -3.89
C GLN A 469 30.34 2.12 -4.97
N TYR A 470 29.17 1.59 -4.61
CA TYR A 470 28.23 1.01 -5.57
C TYR A 470 27.00 1.90 -5.75
N GLN A 471 27.00 2.78 -6.76
CA GLN A 471 25.93 3.76 -6.99
C GLN A 471 25.27 3.60 -8.37
N SER A 472 26.07 3.44 -9.42
CA SER A 472 25.58 3.28 -10.78
C SER A 472 24.95 1.89 -10.99
N ASP A 473 24.08 1.78 -11.99
CA ASP A 473 23.47 0.52 -12.41
C ASP A 473 24.50 -0.58 -12.65
N SER A 474 25.61 -0.24 -13.33
CA SER A 474 26.68 -1.20 -13.64
C SER A 474 27.43 -1.69 -12.40
N GLU A 475 27.61 -0.81 -11.40
CA GLU A 475 28.22 -1.16 -10.13
C GLU A 475 27.29 -2.06 -9.30
N LEU A 476 26.00 -1.72 -9.25
CA LEU A 476 25.00 -2.55 -8.58
C LEU A 476 24.92 -3.94 -9.21
N ASP A 477 24.96 -4.06 -10.55
CA ASP A 477 25.02 -5.36 -11.22
C ASP A 477 26.26 -6.16 -10.83
N ASN A 478 27.43 -5.51 -10.73
CA ASN A 478 28.65 -6.16 -10.28
C ASN A 478 28.53 -6.67 -8.84
N PHE A 479 27.87 -5.91 -7.97
CA PHE A 479 27.58 -6.35 -6.61
C PHE A 479 26.63 -7.55 -6.60
N VAL A 480 25.49 -7.49 -7.29
CA VAL A 480 24.51 -8.59 -7.41
C VAL A 480 25.21 -9.85 -7.93
N ARG A 481 25.96 -9.73 -9.03
CA ARG A 481 26.76 -10.82 -9.61
C ARG A 481 27.67 -11.50 -8.58
N ALA A 482 28.33 -10.71 -7.74
CA ALA A 482 29.30 -11.21 -6.77
C ALA A 482 28.69 -11.69 -5.44
N LYS A 483 27.49 -11.23 -5.07
CA LYS A 483 26.96 -11.34 -3.70
C LYS A 483 25.57 -11.92 -3.56
N SER A 484 24.79 -12.08 -4.63
CA SER A 484 23.48 -12.71 -4.48
C SER A 484 23.61 -14.17 -4.05
N GLU A 485 22.67 -14.62 -3.23
CA GLU A 485 22.57 -15.98 -2.71
C GLU A 485 21.13 -16.47 -2.84
N THR A 486 20.96 -17.80 -2.84
CA THR A 486 19.62 -18.41 -2.84
C THR A 486 18.86 -18.10 -1.56
N ALA A 487 17.58 -17.79 -1.70
CA ALA A 487 16.62 -17.71 -0.59
C ALA A 487 15.99 -19.07 -0.27
N TYR A 488 16.56 -20.17 -0.81
CA TYR A 488 16.26 -21.53 -0.41
C TYR A 488 14.88 -22.04 -0.85
N HIS A 489 14.38 -21.58 -2.00
CA HIS A 489 13.02 -21.83 -2.52
C HIS A 489 12.98 -22.48 -3.92
N PRO A 490 13.77 -23.55 -4.21
CA PRO A 490 13.67 -24.24 -5.49
C PRO A 490 12.29 -24.89 -5.67
N SER A 491 11.71 -24.72 -6.86
CA SER A 491 10.38 -25.20 -7.25
C SER A 491 10.29 -25.44 -8.77
N GLY A 492 9.19 -26.05 -9.22
CA GLY A 492 8.79 -26.10 -10.63
C GLY A 492 9.37 -27.20 -11.52
N THR A 493 10.25 -28.04 -11.00
CA THR A 493 10.94 -29.09 -11.76
C THR A 493 10.08 -30.25 -12.28
N CYS A 494 8.83 -30.35 -11.84
CA CYS A 494 7.85 -31.34 -12.26
C CYS A 494 6.47 -30.68 -12.37
N LYS A 495 6.41 -29.53 -13.07
CA LYS A 495 5.24 -28.65 -13.03
C LYS A 495 3.92 -29.36 -13.35
N MET A 496 2.87 -28.96 -12.64
CA MET A 496 1.50 -29.30 -13.02
C MET A 496 1.04 -28.43 -14.20
N GLY A 497 0.13 -28.95 -15.01
CA GLY A 497 -0.43 -28.24 -16.16
C GLY A 497 -1.39 -29.13 -16.93
N GLN A 498 -2.04 -28.59 -17.95
CA GLN A 498 -2.96 -29.36 -18.80
C GLN A 498 -2.20 -30.40 -19.64
N GLU A 499 -2.88 -31.47 -20.04
CA GLU A 499 -2.27 -32.55 -20.85
C GLU A 499 -1.76 -32.07 -22.22
N SER A 500 -2.36 -30.99 -22.74
CA SER A 500 -1.92 -30.33 -23.97
C SER A 500 -0.57 -29.61 -23.85
N ASP A 501 -0.14 -29.27 -22.63
CA ASP A 501 1.16 -28.67 -22.38
C ASP A 501 2.24 -29.75 -22.34
N LYS A 502 3.09 -29.76 -23.37
CA LYS A 502 4.19 -30.72 -23.51
C LYS A 502 5.22 -30.66 -22.39
N MET A 503 5.27 -29.56 -21.64
CA MET A 503 6.17 -29.38 -20.49
C MET A 503 5.50 -29.73 -19.16
N ALA A 504 4.20 -30.03 -19.13
CA ALA A 504 3.52 -30.51 -17.93
C ALA A 504 3.96 -31.94 -17.59
N VAL A 505 4.20 -32.17 -16.30
CA VAL A 505 4.60 -33.49 -15.77
C VAL A 505 3.45 -34.10 -14.98
N VAL A 506 2.68 -33.28 -14.27
CA VAL A 506 1.66 -33.70 -13.33
C VAL A 506 0.29 -33.17 -13.75
N ASN A 507 -0.73 -34.03 -13.70
CA ASN A 507 -2.11 -33.62 -13.91
C ASN A 507 -2.63 -32.87 -12.66
N PRO A 508 -3.13 -31.62 -12.78
CA PRO A 508 -3.55 -30.80 -11.64
C PRO A 508 -4.77 -31.34 -10.89
N GLU A 509 -5.64 -32.12 -11.55
CA GLU A 509 -6.87 -32.65 -10.93
C GLU A 509 -6.61 -33.94 -10.14
N THR A 510 -5.65 -34.76 -10.58
CA THR A 510 -5.39 -36.09 -9.98
C THR A 510 -4.04 -36.19 -9.26
N LEU A 511 -3.14 -35.23 -9.51
CA LEU A 511 -1.73 -35.24 -9.13
C LEU A 511 -0.93 -36.43 -9.67
N GLY A 512 -1.50 -37.15 -10.64
CA GLY A 512 -0.85 -38.24 -11.35
C GLY A 512 0.20 -37.73 -12.32
N VAL A 513 1.31 -38.45 -12.43
CA VAL A 513 2.33 -38.20 -13.46
C VAL A 513 1.78 -38.68 -14.80
N TYR A 514 1.83 -37.83 -15.83
CA TYR A 514 1.33 -38.19 -17.16
C TYR A 514 1.99 -39.46 -17.71
N GLY A 515 1.21 -40.31 -18.36
CA GLY A 515 1.69 -41.60 -18.89
C GLY A 515 1.93 -42.68 -17.83
N THR A 516 1.46 -42.48 -16.59
CA THR A 516 1.50 -43.47 -15.51
C THR A 516 0.13 -43.62 -14.84
N GLU A 517 -0.12 -44.76 -14.19
CA GLU A 517 -1.41 -45.03 -13.53
C GLU A 517 -1.36 -44.69 -12.02
N ASN A 518 -0.39 -45.26 -11.29
CA ASN A 518 -0.33 -45.20 -9.81
C ASN A 518 0.86 -44.39 -9.27
N LEU A 519 1.38 -43.43 -10.05
CA LEU A 519 2.49 -42.57 -9.64
C LEU A 519 2.00 -41.13 -9.53
N LYS A 520 2.18 -40.54 -8.35
CA LYS A 520 1.79 -39.15 -8.05
C LYS A 520 2.98 -38.37 -7.52
N VAL A 521 2.95 -37.05 -7.69
CA VAL A 521 3.99 -36.15 -7.15
C VAL A 521 3.32 -35.03 -6.36
N VAL A 522 3.79 -34.80 -5.13
CA VAL A 522 3.27 -33.75 -4.24
C VAL A 522 4.41 -33.12 -3.44
N ASP A 523 5.01 -32.07 -4.00
CA ASP A 523 5.98 -31.21 -3.30
C ASP A 523 6.21 -29.92 -4.09
N ALA A 524 7.24 -29.13 -3.74
CA ALA A 524 7.57 -27.87 -4.43
C ALA A 524 7.82 -28.03 -5.95
N SER A 525 8.18 -29.23 -6.44
CA SER A 525 8.42 -29.48 -7.86
C SER A 525 7.20 -29.25 -8.74
N ILE A 526 5.98 -29.39 -8.20
CA ILE A 526 4.76 -29.31 -9.01
C ILE A 526 4.29 -27.88 -9.27
N MET A 527 4.84 -26.89 -8.57
CA MET A 527 4.45 -25.48 -8.75
C MET A 527 4.72 -25.04 -10.20
N PRO A 528 3.71 -24.64 -11.00
CA PRO A 528 3.96 -24.21 -12.38
C PRO A 528 4.81 -22.96 -12.46
N SER A 529 4.55 -22.05 -11.53
CA SER A 529 5.31 -20.83 -11.30
C SER A 529 5.46 -20.61 -9.79
N ILE A 530 6.55 -19.97 -9.36
CA ILE A 530 6.81 -19.73 -7.94
C ILE A 530 5.85 -18.66 -7.39
N VAL A 531 5.46 -18.79 -6.12
CA VAL A 531 4.57 -17.83 -5.44
C VAL A 531 5.37 -16.77 -4.71
N SER A 532 4.78 -15.60 -4.49
CA SER A 532 5.42 -14.41 -3.92
C SER A 532 5.60 -14.51 -2.40
N GLY A 533 6.49 -15.38 -1.95
CA GLY A 533 6.85 -15.59 -0.54
C GLY A 533 7.57 -16.92 -0.27
N ASN A 534 7.71 -17.27 1.01
CA ASN A 534 8.37 -18.52 1.41
C ASN A 534 7.49 -19.75 1.10
N LEU A 535 8.09 -20.83 0.60
CA LEU A 535 7.33 -21.94 0.02
C LEU A 535 6.74 -22.95 1.04
N ASN A 536 7.11 -22.87 2.33
CA ASN A 536 6.69 -23.92 3.27
C ASN A 536 5.17 -23.98 3.46
N ALA A 537 4.49 -22.83 3.62
CA ALA A 537 3.03 -22.82 3.76
C ALA A 537 2.31 -23.24 2.46
N PRO A 538 2.69 -22.73 1.27
CA PRO A 538 2.16 -23.23 -0.01
C PRO A 538 2.31 -24.74 -0.18
N ILE A 539 3.46 -25.32 0.18
CA ILE A 539 3.70 -26.77 0.08
C ILE A 539 2.78 -27.56 1.02
N ILE A 540 2.58 -27.09 2.25
CA ILE A 540 1.65 -27.73 3.20
C ILE A 540 0.22 -27.65 2.68
N MET A 541 -0.19 -26.50 2.15
CA MET A 541 -1.52 -26.33 1.53
C MET A 541 -1.70 -27.29 0.35
N MET A 542 -0.72 -27.38 -0.55
CA MET A 542 -0.77 -28.33 -1.67
C MET A 542 -0.89 -29.77 -1.19
N ALA A 543 -0.17 -30.14 -0.13
CA ALA A 543 -0.26 -31.49 0.45
C ALA A 543 -1.61 -31.78 1.12
N GLU A 544 -2.19 -30.82 1.85
CA GLU A 544 -3.53 -30.94 2.44
C GLU A 544 -4.60 -31.17 1.36
N ARG A 545 -4.52 -30.40 0.28
CA ARG A 545 -5.44 -30.53 -0.84
C ARG A 545 -5.23 -31.83 -1.60
N ALA A 546 -3.98 -32.18 -1.87
CA ALA A 546 -3.61 -33.44 -2.52
C ALA A 546 -4.16 -34.66 -1.79
N ALA A 547 -4.03 -34.69 -0.46
CA ALA A 547 -4.56 -35.80 0.35
C ALA A 547 -6.08 -35.93 0.27
N ASP A 548 -6.81 -34.81 0.18
CA ASP A 548 -8.26 -34.82 0.01
C ASP A 548 -8.64 -35.26 -1.41
N LEU A 549 -7.97 -34.74 -2.46
CA LEU A 549 -8.17 -35.17 -3.85
C LEU A 549 -7.97 -36.68 -4.03
N MET A 550 -6.91 -37.25 -3.44
CA MET A 550 -6.64 -38.70 -3.48
C MET A 550 -7.72 -39.53 -2.77
N GLN A 551 -8.44 -38.94 -1.80
CA GLN A 551 -9.53 -39.58 -1.07
C GLN A 551 -10.92 -39.25 -1.66
N GLY A 552 -10.99 -38.54 -2.79
CA GLY A 552 -12.24 -38.09 -3.39
C GLY A 552 -13.00 -37.05 -2.54
N LYS A 553 -12.29 -36.35 -1.64
CA LYS A 553 -12.82 -35.28 -0.79
C LYS A 553 -12.54 -33.92 -1.42
N HIS A 554 -13.43 -32.96 -1.20
CA HIS A 554 -13.24 -31.58 -1.63
C HIS A 554 -13.84 -30.63 -0.58
N LEU A 555 -13.07 -29.66 -0.11
CA LEU A 555 -13.62 -28.55 0.67
C LEU A 555 -14.34 -27.58 -0.25
N PRO A 556 -15.54 -27.08 0.11
CA PRO A 556 -16.20 -26.07 -0.72
C PRO A 556 -15.27 -24.86 -0.90
N PRO A 557 -15.26 -24.22 -2.09
CA PRO A 557 -14.60 -22.94 -2.26
C PRO A 557 -15.12 -21.94 -1.22
N GLU A 558 -14.25 -21.05 -0.75
CA GLU A 558 -14.68 -19.99 0.17
C GLU A 558 -15.59 -19.03 -0.62
N LYS A 559 -16.92 -19.10 -0.39
CA LYS A 559 -17.89 -18.26 -1.12
C LYS A 559 -17.58 -16.77 -0.92
N GLU A 560 -17.44 -16.07 -2.05
CA GLU A 560 -17.27 -14.61 -2.19
C GLU A 560 -16.08 -14.01 -1.42
N MET A 561 -14.87 -14.26 -1.91
CA MET A 561 -13.80 -13.27 -1.86
C MET A 561 -13.14 -13.15 -3.23
N THR A 562 -13.87 -12.54 -4.16
CA THR A 562 -13.25 -11.91 -5.32
C THR A 562 -12.41 -10.73 -4.83
N LEU A 563 -11.12 -10.67 -5.18
CA LEU A 563 -10.42 -9.39 -5.22
C LEU A 563 -11.32 -8.41 -5.98
N PRO A 564 -11.55 -7.18 -5.50
CA PRO A 564 -12.46 -6.25 -6.16
C PRO A 564 -12.03 -6.08 -7.62
N LYS A 565 -12.82 -6.64 -8.53
CA LYS A 565 -12.73 -6.35 -9.96
C LYS A 565 -13.56 -5.10 -10.21
N PHE A 566 -13.01 -4.19 -10.99
CA PHE A 566 -13.77 -3.09 -11.54
C PHE A 566 -14.73 -3.65 -12.60
N GLU A 567 -15.91 -4.08 -12.18
CA GLU A 567 -17.00 -4.41 -13.10
C GLU A 567 -17.88 -3.16 -13.25
N PHE A 568 -17.97 -2.65 -14.47
CA PHE A 568 -18.94 -1.62 -14.79
C PHE A 568 -20.33 -2.22 -14.61
N CYS A 569 -21.17 -1.63 -13.75
CA CYS A 569 -22.58 -1.99 -13.68
C CYS A 569 -23.20 -1.86 -15.08
N GLU A 570 -23.73 -2.95 -15.64
CA GLU A 570 -24.67 -2.87 -16.74
C GLU A 570 -25.97 -2.26 -16.20
N ILE A 571 -26.19 -0.98 -16.51
CA ILE A 571 -27.41 -0.27 -16.12
C ILE A 571 -28.52 -0.68 -17.10
N ALA A 572 -29.65 -1.17 -16.57
CA ALA A 572 -30.82 -1.53 -17.35
C ALA A 572 -31.32 -0.35 -18.22
N ALA A 573 -31.76 -0.65 -19.44
CA ALA A 573 -32.30 0.35 -20.35
C ALA A 573 -33.58 0.99 -19.78
N ASN A 574 -33.63 2.32 -19.77
CA ASN A 574 -34.80 3.09 -19.35
C ASN A 574 -35.94 2.91 -20.38
N PRO A 575 -37.15 2.46 -19.97
CA PRO A 575 -38.26 2.22 -20.89
C PRO A 575 -38.78 3.48 -21.59
N ASN A 576 -38.51 4.68 -21.07
CA ASN A 576 -39.00 5.96 -21.61
C ASN A 576 -37.95 6.71 -22.45
N GLY A 577 -36.74 6.16 -22.60
CA GLY A 577 -35.71 6.70 -23.48
C GLY A 577 -34.92 7.93 -22.98
N TRP A 578 -35.18 8.44 -21.77
CA TRP A 578 -34.47 9.59 -21.19
C TRP A 578 -34.20 9.49 -19.68
N GLY A 579 -32.97 9.80 -19.26
CA GLY A 579 -32.54 9.94 -17.87
C GLY A 579 -32.09 8.65 -17.15
N PRO A 580 -31.31 8.75 -16.04
CA PRO A 580 -31.00 7.63 -15.15
C PRO A 580 -32.28 7.13 -14.44
N LEU A 581 -32.35 5.84 -14.09
CA LEU A 581 -33.50 5.20 -13.42
C LEU A 581 -33.68 5.59 -11.93
N GLY A 582 -33.16 6.75 -11.53
CA GLY A 582 -33.09 7.24 -10.14
C GLY A 582 -31.71 7.09 -9.51
N SER A 583 -31.56 7.66 -8.31
CA SER A 583 -30.37 7.48 -7.46
C SER A 583 -30.31 6.04 -6.94
N PRO A 584 -29.13 5.39 -6.94
CA PRO A 584 -29.01 4.05 -6.36
C PRO A 584 -29.48 4.06 -4.90
N PRO A 585 -30.32 3.09 -4.47
CA PRO A 585 -31.01 3.12 -3.18
C PRO A 585 -30.08 2.93 -1.96
N ALA A 586 -28.82 2.54 -2.17
CA ALA A 586 -27.80 2.49 -1.14
C ALA A 586 -26.40 2.67 -1.73
N LEU A 587 -25.53 3.38 -1.00
CA LEU A 587 -24.10 3.39 -1.26
C LEU A 587 -23.56 1.96 -1.05
N ASP A 588 -22.78 1.47 -2.00
CA ASP A 588 -21.91 0.34 -1.73
C ASP A 588 -20.75 0.83 -0.84
N THR A 589 -20.91 0.65 0.47
CA THR A 589 -19.90 1.00 1.49
C THR A 589 -18.71 0.05 1.47
N SER A 590 -18.71 -0.98 0.61
CA SER A 590 -17.56 -1.86 0.39
C SER A 590 -16.51 -1.26 -0.55
N ILE A 591 -16.85 -0.18 -1.26
CA ILE A 591 -15.88 0.62 -2.01
C ILE A 591 -15.01 1.37 -0.99
N PRO A 592 -13.68 1.16 -0.97
CA PRO A 592 -12.81 1.88 -0.04
C PRO A 592 -12.83 3.37 -0.38
N PHE A 593 -13.60 4.13 0.39
CA PHE A 593 -13.41 5.56 0.48
C PHE A 593 -12.05 5.80 1.12
N GLN A 594 -11.09 6.31 0.35
CA GLN A 594 -9.81 6.73 0.89
C GLN A 594 -10.07 7.94 1.79
N GLN A 595 -10.06 7.72 3.11
CA GLN A 595 -9.92 8.83 4.04
C GLN A 595 -8.60 9.51 3.70
N TYR A 596 -8.69 10.74 3.22
CA TYR A 596 -7.52 11.60 3.09
C TYR A 596 -6.74 11.56 4.41
N ASN A 597 -5.46 11.26 4.31
CA ASN A 597 -4.55 11.28 5.44
C ASN A 597 -4.51 12.73 5.95
N LYS A 598 -4.76 12.95 7.26
CA LYS A 598 -4.63 14.26 7.92
C LYS A 598 -3.24 14.92 7.75
N ALA A 599 -2.26 14.20 7.19
CA ALA A 599 -0.94 14.69 6.86
C ALA A 599 -0.83 15.42 5.50
N ASP A 600 -1.79 15.26 4.58
CA ASP A 600 -1.77 15.94 3.27
C ASP A 600 -2.34 17.36 3.39
N ARG A 601 -1.64 18.20 4.16
CA ARG A 601 -1.83 19.65 4.07
C ARG A 601 -1.22 20.13 2.75
N ILE A 602 -2.06 20.32 1.73
CA ILE A 602 -1.82 21.38 0.75
C ILE A 602 -1.51 22.65 1.56
N GLY A 603 -0.40 23.31 1.21
CA GLY A 603 0.12 24.44 1.95
C GLY A 603 -0.98 25.44 2.28
N ARG A 604 -1.11 25.75 3.58
CA ARG A 604 -1.96 26.82 4.09
C ARG A 604 -1.84 28.06 3.22
N VAL A 605 -2.96 28.51 2.66
CA VAL A 605 -3.18 29.91 2.33
C VAL A 605 -4.08 30.46 3.44
N ALA A 606 -3.50 31.35 4.24
CA ALA A 606 -4.15 32.30 5.15
C ALA A 606 -5.03 31.75 6.30
N ASP A 607 -4.40 31.28 7.39
CA ASP A 607 -4.98 31.39 8.73
C ASP A 607 -5.01 32.89 9.11
N TRP A 608 -6.20 33.50 9.23
CA TRP A 608 -6.37 34.86 9.82
C TRP A 608 -6.83 34.83 11.28
N ILE A 609 -6.67 33.70 11.98
CA ILE A 609 -6.90 33.64 13.42
C ILE A 609 -5.69 32.97 14.06
N GLY A 610 -4.79 33.81 14.58
CA GLY A 610 -3.61 33.34 15.29
C GLY A 610 -4.00 32.56 16.54
N VAL A 611 -3.76 31.25 16.56
CA VAL A 611 -3.74 30.47 17.79
C VAL A 611 -2.29 30.33 18.24
N ASP A 612 -1.98 31.01 19.32
CA ASP A 612 -0.69 31.06 20.00
C ASP A 612 -0.13 29.66 20.32
N ARG A 613 1.17 29.46 20.03
CA ARG A 613 1.96 28.44 20.71
C ARG A 613 2.44 28.98 22.05
N PHE A 614 1.79 28.53 23.12
CA PHE A 614 2.35 28.56 24.48
C PHE A 614 3.72 27.86 24.50
N PHE A 615 4.78 28.59 24.88
CA PHE A 615 6.07 28.02 25.24
C PHE A 615 6.38 28.33 26.71
N TYR A 616 6.42 27.30 27.53
CA TYR A 616 6.98 27.36 28.88
C TYR A 616 8.52 27.38 28.80
N ARG A 617 9.16 28.50 29.12
CA ARG A 617 10.57 28.53 29.51
C ARG A 617 10.87 29.64 30.51
N ARG A 618 11.06 29.22 31.77
CA ARG A 618 11.67 29.91 32.92
C ARG A 618 11.66 31.45 32.89
N GLY A 619 10.71 32.04 33.60
CA GLY A 619 10.93 33.21 34.44
C GLY A 619 11.13 34.55 33.74
N ASN A 620 10.12 35.04 33.01
CA ASN A 620 9.66 36.44 33.03
C ASN A 620 8.63 36.63 31.91
N GLU A 621 7.39 36.91 32.29
CA GLU A 621 6.32 37.27 31.37
C GLU A 621 6.45 38.74 30.96
N ARG A 622 6.70 39.00 29.67
CA ARG A 622 6.42 40.31 29.04
C ARG A 622 5.76 40.09 27.69
N TYR A 623 4.53 40.59 27.58
CA TYR A 623 3.80 40.79 26.34
C TYR A 623 4.63 41.65 25.38
N ASN A 624 4.86 41.20 24.16
CA ASN A 624 5.51 41.99 23.13
C ASN A 624 4.44 42.51 22.16
N GLU A 625 3.89 43.68 22.46
CA GLU A 625 3.18 44.52 21.50
C GLU A 625 4.20 45.05 20.47
N ARG A 626 3.99 44.73 19.18
CA ARG A 626 4.47 45.42 17.95
C ARG A 626 5.09 44.45 16.94
N MET A 627 4.35 44.14 15.88
CA MET A 627 4.96 43.90 14.56
C MET A 627 3.94 44.12 13.42
N TYR A 628 3.63 45.39 13.13
CA TYR A 628 3.23 45.82 11.79
C TYR A 628 4.01 47.10 11.45
N GLY A 629 4.98 46.95 10.55
CA GLY A 629 5.81 48.03 10.02
C GLY A 629 6.21 47.68 8.58
N SER A 630 5.45 48.21 7.63
CA SER A 630 5.54 47.93 6.20
C SER A 630 6.88 48.37 5.59
N ALA A 631 7.27 47.69 4.51
CA ALA A 631 8.04 48.30 3.43
C ALA A 631 7.37 48.01 2.08
N ALA A 632 6.22 48.66 1.83
CA ALA A 632 5.79 49.17 0.53
C ALA A 632 4.37 49.75 0.63
N ASN A 633 4.28 51.09 0.62
CA ASN A 633 3.13 51.95 0.37
C ASN A 633 1.72 51.31 0.22
N ALA A 634 0.93 51.31 1.29
CA ALA A 634 -0.51 51.59 1.24
C ALA A 634 -0.96 52.16 2.59
N GLY A 635 -1.85 53.15 2.54
CA GLY A 635 -2.20 54.02 3.66
C GLY A 635 -2.86 53.31 4.85
N SER A 636 -2.56 53.85 6.02
CA SER A 636 -3.15 53.57 7.33
C SER A 636 -4.68 53.72 7.37
N GLN A 637 -5.39 52.71 7.87
CA GLN A 637 -6.51 52.88 8.81
C GLN A 637 -6.95 51.52 9.37
N PHE A 638 -7.31 51.52 10.67
CA PHE A 638 -7.94 50.47 11.47
C PHE A 638 -7.01 49.57 12.31
N ASP A 639 -6.80 50.06 13.53
CA ASP A 639 -6.37 49.35 14.73
C ASP A 639 -7.66 49.14 15.57
N TYR A 640 -8.00 47.92 15.98
CA TYR A 640 -9.11 47.67 16.91
C TYR A 640 -8.63 46.81 18.09
N VAL A 641 -8.94 47.31 19.28
CA VAL A 641 -8.63 46.73 20.59
C VAL A 641 -9.81 45.85 21.02
N HIS A 642 -9.56 44.57 21.32
CA HIS A 642 -10.53 43.70 21.98
C HIS A 642 -10.57 44.00 23.49
N GLY A 643 -11.71 44.46 23.98
CA GLY A 643 -12.08 44.42 25.39
C GLY A 643 -13.25 43.46 25.56
N MET A 644 -13.10 42.50 26.47
CA MET A 644 -14.09 41.49 26.81
C MET A 644 -15.36 42.10 27.41
N ASP A 645 -16.51 41.75 26.86
CA ASP A 645 -17.65 41.25 27.64
C ASP A 645 -18.75 40.79 26.68
N GLU A 646 -19.07 39.50 26.75
CA GLU A 646 -20.31 38.93 26.25
C GLU A 646 -21.47 39.46 27.12
N ASN A 647 -22.54 39.93 26.48
CA ASN A 647 -23.87 40.34 27.00
C ASN A 647 -24.20 41.83 26.86
N ASN A 648 -24.47 42.27 25.62
CA ASN A 648 -25.61 43.12 25.23
C ASN A 648 -25.32 43.76 23.87
N PHE A 649 -26.15 43.44 22.87
CA PHE A 649 -26.21 44.21 21.63
C PHE A 649 -27.06 45.46 21.91
N GLN A 650 -26.44 46.62 22.09
CA GLN A 650 -27.13 47.92 21.99
C GLN A 650 -26.40 48.87 21.05
N LEU A 651 -27.18 49.41 20.12
CA LEU A 651 -26.79 50.44 19.18
C LEU A 651 -26.85 51.80 19.90
N VAL A 652 -25.73 52.52 20.05
CA VAL A 652 -25.76 53.90 20.55
C VAL A 652 -24.84 54.84 19.77
N ASP A 653 -25.51 55.82 19.16
CA ASP A 653 -25.03 57.06 18.55
C ASP A 653 -24.31 57.97 19.57
N SER A 654 -23.21 58.60 19.16
CA SER A 654 -22.71 59.80 19.86
C SER A 654 -22.05 60.78 18.89
N SER A 655 -22.88 61.39 18.06
CA SER A 655 -22.59 62.67 17.42
C SER A 655 -22.51 63.83 18.44
N LYS A 656 -21.32 64.46 18.60
CA LYS A 656 -21.15 65.93 18.75
C LYS A 656 -19.67 66.37 18.65
N PRO A 657 -19.34 67.40 17.83
CA PRO A 657 -17.97 67.88 17.63
C PRO A 657 -17.59 69.03 18.58
N VAL A 658 -16.33 69.06 19.05
CA VAL A 658 -15.73 70.21 19.76
C VAL A 658 -14.85 70.99 18.78
N GLN A 659 -15.18 72.27 18.57
CA GLN A 659 -14.40 73.24 17.78
C GLN A 659 -13.02 73.50 18.39
N ARG A 660 -11.98 73.61 17.55
CA ARG A 660 -10.63 74.05 17.96
C ARG A 660 -10.23 75.36 17.29
N ASN A 661 -9.84 76.31 18.15
CA ASN A 661 -9.44 77.69 17.86
C ASN A 661 -7.99 77.77 17.34
N PRO A 662 -7.67 78.55 16.29
CA PRO A 662 -6.35 78.57 15.66
C PRO A 662 -5.47 79.71 16.17
N GLN A 663 -4.84 79.58 17.35
CA GLN A 663 -3.82 80.53 17.80
C GLN A 663 -2.84 79.89 18.81
N ARG A 664 -1.89 79.08 18.32
CA ARG A 664 -0.66 78.74 19.07
C ARG A 664 0.47 78.21 18.17
N ASN A 665 0.71 78.86 17.04
CA ASN A 665 1.64 78.39 15.99
C ASN A 665 3.07 78.96 16.02
N PHE A 666 3.52 79.58 17.12
CA PHE A 666 4.85 80.22 17.14
C PHE A 666 5.92 79.49 17.97
N ARG A 667 5.57 78.61 18.92
CA ARG A 667 6.55 77.82 19.71
C ARG A 667 6.91 76.45 19.12
N ALA A 668 6.10 75.92 18.20
CA ALA A 668 6.34 74.61 17.58
C ALA A 668 7.43 74.62 16.49
N ARG A 669 7.63 75.77 15.80
CA ARG A 669 8.63 75.91 14.73
C ARG A 669 10.07 75.99 15.24
N GLN A 670 10.29 76.50 16.45
CA GLN A 670 11.62 76.61 17.04
C GLN A 670 12.17 75.27 17.57
N LEU A 671 11.26 74.34 17.93
CA LEU A 671 11.62 72.97 18.35
C LEU A 671 11.92 72.04 17.17
N GLN A 672 11.29 72.28 16.01
CA GLN A 672 11.57 71.52 14.79
C GLN A 672 12.93 71.86 14.16
N PHE A 673 13.39 73.12 14.27
CA PHE A 673 14.70 73.52 13.74
C PHE A 673 15.88 72.91 14.52
N ARG A 674 15.75 72.79 15.86
CA ARG A 674 16.76 72.09 16.70
C ARG A 674 16.83 70.59 16.40
N LYS A 675 15.69 69.94 16.13
CA LYS A 675 15.65 68.52 15.73
C LYS A 675 16.24 68.27 14.34
N LEU A 676 16.18 69.24 13.44
CA LEU A 676 16.76 69.13 12.10
C LEU A 676 18.29 69.22 12.13
N LEU A 677 18.84 70.18 12.89
CA LEU A 677 20.29 70.32 13.11
C LEU A 677 20.90 69.08 13.79
N GLN A 678 20.18 68.46 14.72
CA GLN A 678 20.62 67.23 15.39
C GLN A 678 20.66 66.03 14.41
N LYS A 679 19.68 65.94 13.49
CA LYS A 679 19.65 64.93 12.41
C LYS A 679 20.72 65.15 11.34
N GLU A 680 21.09 66.40 11.05
CA GLU A 680 22.15 66.76 10.11
C GLU A 680 23.54 66.38 10.67
N GLN A 681 23.72 66.54 11.99
CA GLN A 681 24.94 66.19 12.70
C GLN A 681 25.08 64.66 12.84
N GLU A 682 23.99 63.93 13.11
CA GLU A 682 23.93 62.46 13.03
C GLU A 682 24.20 61.92 11.62
N ARG A 683 23.75 62.59 10.55
CA ARG A 683 24.09 62.24 9.15
C ARG A 683 25.57 62.45 8.83
N ARG A 684 26.20 63.49 9.38
CA ARG A 684 27.65 63.74 9.21
C ARG A 684 28.50 62.75 9.99
N ASP A 685 28.08 62.35 11.18
CA ASP A 685 28.75 61.33 11.99
C ASP A 685 28.61 59.92 11.38
N GLN A 686 27.45 59.60 10.77
CA GLN A 686 27.25 58.35 10.01
C GLN A 686 28.03 58.32 8.68
N ALA A 687 28.22 59.46 8.02
CA ALA A 687 29.04 59.57 6.81
C ALA A 687 30.55 59.37 7.10
N MET A 688 31.03 59.90 8.23
CA MET A 688 32.41 59.70 8.71
C MET A 688 32.67 58.25 9.19
N GLN A 689 31.69 57.58 9.81
CA GLN A 689 31.78 56.15 10.13
C GLN A 689 31.72 55.27 8.88
N GLY A 690 30.97 55.67 7.84
CA GLY A 690 30.87 54.96 6.56
C GLY A 690 32.15 54.97 5.73
N GLN A 691 32.95 56.04 5.79
CA GLN A 691 34.26 56.11 5.11
C GLN A 691 35.33 55.23 5.79
N ASN A 692 35.34 55.17 7.14
CA ASN A 692 36.24 54.27 7.87
C ASN A 692 35.88 52.78 7.71
N LEU A 693 34.59 52.44 7.51
CA LEU A 693 34.19 51.06 7.18
C LEU A 693 34.50 50.66 5.72
N LYS A 694 34.43 51.59 4.76
CA LYS A 694 34.82 51.32 3.36
C LYS A 694 36.32 51.11 3.20
N MET A 695 37.15 51.81 3.97
CA MET A 695 38.61 51.64 3.97
C MET A 695 39.06 50.37 4.72
N LYS A 696 38.34 49.97 5.79
CA LYS A 696 38.55 48.65 6.43
C LYS A 696 38.12 47.47 5.55
N ARG A 697 37.09 47.65 4.70
CA ARG A 697 36.65 46.62 3.73
C ARG A 697 37.55 46.47 2.50
N SER A 698 38.36 47.46 2.13
CA SER A 698 39.29 47.34 0.99
C SER A 698 40.62 46.68 1.36
N ILE A 699 41.01 46.67 2.64
CA ILE A 699 42.23 45.98 3.11
C ILE A 699 41.96 44.49 3.37
N ALA A 700 40.71 44.09 3.65
CA ALA A 700 40.32 42.69 3.88
C ALA A 700 40.00 41.89 2.59
N LYS A 701 40.17 42.49 1.40
CA LYS A 701 39.88 41.84 0.09
C LYS A 701 41.13 41.31 -0.65
N CYS A 702 42.21 41.07 0.07
CA CYS A 702 43.36 40.30 -0.40
C CYS A 702 43.74 39.26 0.65
N GLY A 703 43.10 38.10 0.60
CA GLY A 703 43.40 36.97 1.48
C GLY A 703 42.18 36.09 1.71
N ASN A 704 42.22 34.90 1.08
CA ASN A 704 41.24 33.82 1.12
C ASN A 704 40.52 33.60 2.47
N VAL A 705 39.20 33.34 2.39
CA VAL A 705 38.40 32.25 2.99
C VAL A 705 36.94 32.72 3.04
N GLU A 706 36.07 32.15 2.22
CA GLU A 706 34.63 32.42 2.21
C GLU A 706 33.91 31.57 3.26
N GLU A 707 33.47 32.20 4.35
CA GLU A 707 32.38 31.70 5.20
C GLU A 707 31.07 32.33 4.72
N GLU A 708 30.25 31.57 4.00
CA GLU A 708 28.87 31.95 3.67
C GLU A 708 27.95 31.67 4.87
N THR A 709 27.47 32.74 5.51
CA THR A 709 26.25 32.70 6.31
C THR A 709 25.05 32.53 5.39
N HIS A 710 24.69 31.28 5.07
CA HIS A 710 23.39 30.97 4.49
C HIS A 710 22.28 31.20 5.53
N VAL A 711 21.52 32.27 5.35
CA VAL A 711 20.12 32.29 5.76
C VAL A 711 19.44 31.20 4.93
N ARG A 712 19.24 30.01 5.51
CA ARG A 712 18.41 28.96 4.91
C ARG A 712 16.97 29.47 4.84
N VAL A 713 16.59 30.03 3.69
CA VAL A 713 15.24 29.82 3.18
C VAL A 713 15.18 28.31 2.95
N ASN A 714 14.39 27.61 3.76
CA ASN A 714 14.07 26.22 3.45
C ASN A 714 13.21 26.25 2.18
N ASP A 715 13.85 26.16 1.02
CA ASP A 715 13.23 25.58 -0.15
C ASP A 715 12.95 24.13 0.21
N LEU A 716 11.77 23.90 0.79
CA LEU A 716 11.17 22.58 0.79
C LEU A 716 10.94 22.25 -0.67
N ASP A 717 11.77 21.37 -1.23
CA ASP A 717 11.51 20.72 -2.51
C ASP A 717 10.15 20.03 -2.41
N ARG A 718 9.12 20.74 -2.87
CA ARG A 718 7.77 20.22 -2.96
C ARG A 718 7.76 19.22 -4.09
N LEU A 719 7.58 17.96 -3.76
CA LEU A 719 7.24 16.96 -4.76
C LEU A 719 5.91 17.39 -5.42
N PRO A 720 5.79 17.29 -6.75
CA PRO A 720 4.55 17.63 -7.43
C PRO A 720 3.42 16.76 -6.88
N SER A 721 2.24 17.34 -6.72
CA SER A 721 1.04 16.66 -6.21
C SER A 721 0.59 15.48 -7.08
N VAL A 722 1.18 15.36 -8.28
CA VAL A 722 1.09 14.21 -9.16
C VAL A 722 2.51 13.88 -9.65
N GLN A 723 2.98 12.65 -9.45
CA GLN A 723 4.22 12.18 -10.06
C GLN A 723 3.97 11.87 -11.54
N VAL A 724 4.49 12.72 -12.43
CA VAL A 724 4.46 12.46 -13.88
C VAL A 724 5.38 11.28 -14.17
N ARG A 725 4.81 10.19 -14.70
CA ARG A 725 5.62 9.02 -15.06
C ARG A 725 6.47 9.31 -16.31
N PRO A 726 7.67 8.72 -16.44
CA PRO A 726 8.56 8.96 -17.58
C PRO A 726 8.01 8.46 -18.94
N ASP A 727 7.02 7.55 -18.94
CA ASP A 727 6.29 7.09 -20.14
C ASP A 727 5.11 8.01 -20.52
N TRP A 728 4.75 8.94 -19.65
CA TRP A 728 3.72 9.93 -19.96
C TRP A 728 4.27 10.94 -20.93
N ARG A 729 3.70 10.98 -22.13
CA ARG A 729 3.98 12.04 -23.07
C ARG A 729 3.38 13.33 -22.54
N VAL A 730 4.23 14.31 -22.21
CA VAL A 730 3.78 15.68 -21.95
C VAL A 730 3.07 16.17 -23.23
N ILE A 731 1.75 16.31 -23.15
CA ILE A 731 0.92 16.77 -24.27
C ILE A 731 1.07 18.30 -24.42
N GLU A 732 1.09 19.01 -23.28
CA GLU A 732 1.33 20.44 -23.18
C GLU A 732 1.90 20.76 -21.79
N GLU A 733 2.86 21.67 -21.72
CA GLU A 733 3.39 22.23 -20.47
C GLU A 733 2.90 23.68 -20.35
N MET A 734 2.27 24.03 -19.23
CA MET A 734 1.67 25.35 -19.02
C MET A 734 2.35 26.08 -17.86
N ASP A 735 2.71 27.35 -18.10
CA ASP A 735 3.27 28.20 -17.06
C ASP A 735 2.23 28.49 -15.96
N PHE A 736 2.63 28.50 -14.69
CA PHE A 736 1.71 28.67 -13.55
C PHE A 736 0.89 29.99 -13.61
N PRO A 737 1.41 31.11 -14.15
CA PRO A 737 0.62 32.30 -14.47
C PRO A 737 -0.46 32.09 -15.56
N ARG A 738 -0.34 31.12 -16.48
CA ARG A 738 -1.44 30.70 -17.39
C ARG A 738 -2.57 29.99 -16.63
N LEU A 739 -2.25 29.29 -15.53
CA LEU A 739 -3.25 28.71 -14.63
C LEU A 739 -3.93 29.76 -13.73
N LEU A 740 -3.24 30.85 -13.41
CA LEU A 740 -3.81 31.98 -12.65
C LEU A 740 -4.67 32.92 -13.51
N LYS A 741 -4.44 32.93 -14.83
CA LYS A 741 -5.29 33.57 -15.85
C LYS A 741 -5.89 32.48 -16.74
N LEU A 742 -6.80 31.67 -16.18
CA LEU A 742 -7.43 30.53 -16.84
C LEU A 742 -8.04 30.93 -18.18
N ASN A 743 -7.26 30.77 -19.26
CA ASN A 743 -7.75 30.88 -20.62
C ASN A 743 -7.04 29.79 -21.42
N LEU A 744 -7.79 28.76 -21.81
CA LEU A 744 -7.30 27.69 -22.68
C LEU A 744 -7.10 28.29 -24.09
N PRO A 745 -5.88 28.31 -24.65
CA PRO A 745 -5.66 28.86 -25.98
C PRO A 745 -6.51 28.09 -27.00
N GLY A 746 -7.32 28.82 -27.76
CA GLY A 746 -8.20 28.23 -28.78
C GLY A 746 -9.59 27.84 -28.28
N VAL A 747 -9.89 27.97 -26.99
CA VAL A 747 -11.26 27.88 -26.46
C VAL A 747 -11.84 29.29 -26.36
N GLY A 748 -12.91 29.57 -27.10
CA GLY A 748 -13.61 30.85 -27.06
C GLY A 748 -14.38 31.06 -25.74
N SER A 749 -14.88 32.27 -25.50
CA SER A 749 -15.62 32.65 -24.28
C SER A 749 -17.02 32.03 -24.15
N GLY A 750 -17.30 30.92 -24.85
CA GLY A 750 -18.63 30.32 -24.98
C GLY A 750 -19.56 31.12 -25.89
N GLU A 751 -20.33 30.41 -26.69
CA GLU A 751 -21.33 30.99 -27.59
C GLU A 751 -22.72 30.81 -26.99
N ASP A 752 -23.53 31.86 -26.99
CA ASP A 752 -24.93 31.74 -26.58
C ASP A 752 -25.68 30.90 -27.59
N ILE A 753 -26.42 29.91 -27.11
CA ILE A 753 -27.28 29.10 -27.97
C ILE A 753 -28.47 29.97 -28.35
N ASP A 754 -28.69 30.14 -29.66
CA ASP A 754 -29.67 31.09 -30.19
C ASP A 754 -31.05 30.86 -29.56
N LYS A 755 -31.70 31.97 -29.13
CA LYS A 755 -33.01 32.01 -28.45
C LYS A 755 -33.08 31.32 -27.08
N HIS A 756 -32.02 30.72 -26.55
CA HIS A 756 -32.05 30.07 -25.24
C HIS A 756 -31.52 31.00 -24.13
N GLN A 757 -32.22 32.11 -23.92
CA GLN A 757 -31.98 33.06 -22.83
C GLN A 757 -33.29 33.41 -22.14
N TYR A 758 -33.34 33.22 -20.83
CA TYR A 758 -34.57 33.26 -20.05
C TYR A 758 -34.42 34.14 -18.82
N GLY A 759 -35.43 34.95 -18.52
CA GLY A 759 -35.52 35.73 -17.29
C GLY A 759 -35.54 37.24 -17.51
N THR A 760 -35.71 37.96 -16.40
CA THR A 760 -35.79 39.42 -16.36
C THR A 760 -34.83 39.93 -15.29
N LEU A 761 -33.90 40.81 -15.66
CA LEU A 761 -32.81 41.27 -14.80
C LEU A 761 -32.91 42.77 -14.49
N HIS A 762 -32.52 43.16 -13.28
CA HIS A 762 -32.40 44.57 -12.89
C HIS A 762 -30.97 45.08 -13.05
N PHE A 763 -30.83 46.39 -13.23
CA PHE A 763 -29.51 47.03 -13.33
C PHE A 763 -28.82 47.12 -11.98
N TYR A 764 -27.53 46.82 -11.89
CA TYR A 764 -26.74 46.96 -10.67
C TYR A 764 -26.56 48.42 -10.24
N ASP A 765 -26.69 48.70 -8.94
CA ASP A 765 -26.48 50.05 -8.41
C ASP A 765 -25.00 50.30 -8.05
N LYS A 766 -24.26 50.90 -8.99
CA LYS A 766 -22.84 51.26 -8.80
C LYS A 766 -22.59 52.24 -7.64
N ALA A 767 -23.61 52.90 -7.09
CA ALA A 767 -23.43 53.73 -5.91
C ALA A 767 -23.03 52.89 -4.68
N ILE A 768 -23.38 51.61 -4.67
CA ILE A 768 -23.13 50.69 -3.56
C ILE A 768 -21.63 50.40 -3.39
N ASP A 769 -20.86 50.40 -4.47
CA ASP A 769 -19.39 50.24 -4.47
C ASP A 769 -18.67 51.32 -3.63
N ARG A 770 -19.31 52.46 -3.37
CA ARG A 770 -18.71 53.63 -2.72
C ARG A 770 -19.30 53.93 -1.34
N VAL A 771 -20.12 53.02 -0.82
CA VAL A 771 -20.74 53.17 0.50
C VAL A 771 -19.64 53.16 1.56
N SER A 772 -19.68 54.16 2.44
CA SER A 772 -18.76 54.27 3.57
C SER A 772 -19.53 54.63 4.83
N VAL A 773 -18.86 54.53 5.98
CA VAL A 773 -19.43 54.92 7.29
C VAL A 773 -19.92 56.38 7.29
N ARG A 774 -19.40 57.24 6.40
CA ARG A 774 -19.80 58.66 6.25
C ARG A 774 -20.94 58.89 5.27
N THR A 775 -21.29 57.91 4.44
CA THR A 775 -22.33 58.04 3.40
C THR A 775 -23.09 56.71 3.28
N PRO A 776 -23.97 56.41 4.26
CA PRO A 776 -24.73 55.17 4.27
C PRO A 776 -25.79 55.19 3.16
N VAL A 777 -26.01 54.04 2.53
CA VAL A 777 -27.10 53.83 1.57
C VAL A 777 -28.09 52.85 2.18
N THR A 778 -29.38 53.19 2.11
CA THR A 778 -30.45 52.31 2.59
C THR A 778 -30.73 51.23 1.55
N LEU A 779 -30.42 49.98 1.90
CA LEU A 779 -30.70 48.83 1.05
C LEU A 779 -32.21 48.53 1.01
N GLN A 780 -32.74 48.26 -0.18
CA GLN A 780 -34.13 47.84 -0.40
C GLN A 780 -34.15 46.56 -1.24
N ARG A 781 -34.97 45.58 -0.86
CA ARG A 781 -35.06 44.30 -1.56
C ARG A 781 -35.83 44.45 -2.88
N CYS A 782 -35.20 44.08 -3.99
CA CYS A 782 -35.90 43.81 -5.26
C CYS A 782 -36.63 42.44 -5.18
N GLY A 783 -37.76 42.33 -5.88
CA GLY A 783 -38.62 41.14 -5.90
C GLY A 783 -37.99 39.91 -6.58
N GLY A 784 -38.77 38.83 -6.74
CA GLY A 784 -38.39 37.64 -7.50
C GLY A 784 -38.24 36.33 -6.71
N ASN A 785 -38.31 35.18 -7.38
CA ASN A 785 -38.08 33.85 -6.80
C ASN A 785 -36.77 33.23 -7.31
N PHE A 786 -36.17 32.34 -6.52
CA PHE A 786 -35.04 31.50 -6.95
C PHE A 786 -35.56 30.10 -7.25
N TYR A 787 -35.13 29.54 -8.37
CA TYR A 787 -35.47 28.18 -8.79
C TYR A 787 -34.19 27.36 -8.79
N ASN A 788 -34.23 26.18 -8.16
CA ASN A 788 -33.06 25.32 -7.99
C ASN A 788 -33.28 24.02 -8.75
N VAL A 789 -32.86 24.03 -10.01
CA VAL A 789 -33.05 22.93 -10.97
C VAL A 789 -31.69 22.36 -11.33
N THR A 790 -31.50 21.04 -11.19
CA THR A 790 -30.23 20.39 -11.50
C THR A 790 -29.98 20.26 -13.01
N THR A 791 -28.80 19.77 -13.40
CA THR A 791 -28.48 19.53 -14.81
C THR A 791 -29.45 18.53 -15.44
N THR A 792 -29.76 17.43 -14.74
CA THR A 792 -30.64 16.37 -15.27
C THR A 792 -32.13 16.71 -15.21
N GLU A 793 -32.52 17.63 -14.33
CA GLU A 793 -33.91 18.08 -14.15
C GLU A 793 -34.27 19.28 -15.03
N ASP A 794 -33.29 19.88 -15.72
CA ASP A 794 -33.49 21.06 -16.54
C ASP A 794 -34.12 20.70 -17.91
N PRO A 795 -35.38 21.10 -18.17
CA PRO A 795 -36.07 20.76 -19.42
C PRO A 795 -35.44 21.39 -20.66
N VAL A 796 -34.71 22.51 -20.50
CA VAL A 796 -33.98 23.13 -21.62
C VAL A 796 -32.71 22.34 -21.92
N ILE A 797 -32.01 21.84 -20.91
CA ILE A 797 -30.86 20.94 -21.12
C ILE A 797 -31.30 19.64 -21.77
N GLU A 798 -32.44 19.08 -21.35
CA GLU A 798 -33.04 17.92 -21.98
C GLU A 798 -33.32 18.16 -23.48
N GLU A 799 -33.99 19.26 -23.82
CA GLU A 799 -34.27 19.63 -25.21
C GLU A 799 -32.98 19.75 -26.02
N LEU A 800 -31.98 20.48 -25.51
CA LEU A 800 -30.69 20.69 -26.18
C LEU A 800 -29.91 19.37 -26.35
N ALA A 801 -30.04 18.45 -25.40
CA ALA A 801 -29.45 17.13 -25.48
C ALA A 801 -30.14 16.25 -26.53
N GLN A 802 -31.47 16.27 -26.61
CA GLN A 802 -32.24 15.56 -27.64
C GLN A 802 -31.93 16.09 -29.04
N GLN A 803 -31.74 17.40 -29.18
CA GLN A 803 -31.33 18.05 -30.43
C GLN A 803 -29.85 17.79 -30.80
N GLY A 804 -29.06 17.21 -29.88
CA GLY A 804 -27.65 16.87 -30.12
C GLY A 804 -26.73 18.09 -30.18
N ILE A 805 -27.10 19.20 -29.51
CA ILE A 805 -26.32 20.44 -29.49
C ILE A 805 -24.98 20.29 -28.76
N GLY A 806 -24.89 19.33 -27.83
CA GLY A 806 -23.66 18.97 -27.13
C GLY A 806 -23.62 17.51 -26.70
N ASN A 807 -22.53 17.12 -26.07
CA ASN A 807 -22.33 15.78 -25.52
C ASN A 807 -21.89 15.77 -24.05
N VAL A 808 -21.63 16.93 -23.46
CA VAL A 808 -21.43 17.11 -22.03
C VAL A 808 -22.33 18.24 -21.56
N PHE A 809 -23.10 18.01 -20.50
CA PHE A 809 -24.09 18.94 -19.98
C PHE A 809 -23.82 19.20 -18.49
N ALA A 810 -23.88 20.45 -18.07
CA ALA A 810 -23.64 20.86 -16.67
C ALA A 810 -24.27 22.23 -16.35
N THR A 811 -24.33 22.62 -15.09
CA THR A 811 -24.55 24.01 -14.66
C THR A 811 -23.21 24.71 -14.38
N ASP A 812 -23.19 26.04 -14.43
CA ASP A 812 -22.02 26.85 -14.12
C ASP A 812 -21.52 26.64 -12.69
N ILE A 813 -22.42 26.39 -11.74
CA ILE A 813 -22.07 26.06 -10.37
C ILE A 813 -21.33 24.73 -10.29
N ILE A 814 -21.74 23.70 -11.05
CA ILE A 814 -21.05 22.41 -11.12
C ILE A 814 -19.68 22.54 -11.76
N ILE A 815 -19.57 23.37 -12.82
CA ILE A 815 -18.28 23.64 -13.45
C ILE A 815 -17.37 24.42 -12.51
N ALA A 816 -17.85 25.49 -11.88
CA ALA A 816 -17.11 26.26 -10.89
C ALA A 816 -16.65 25.36 -9.75
N THR A 817 -17.50 24.41 -9.35
CA THR A 817 -17.17 23.38 -8.38
C THR A 817 -15.98 22.54 -8.91
N LEU A 818 -16.08 21.91 -10.08
CA LEU A 818 -14.93 21.16 -10.62
C LEU A 818 -13.63 21.97 -10.74
N MET A 819 -13.72 23.27 -11.00
CA MET A 819 -12.56 24.18 -11.06
C MET A 819 -11.92 24.49 -9.70
N THR A 820 -12.70 24.45 -8.61
CA THR A 820 -12.22 24.70 -7.25
C THR A 820 -11.90 23.42 -6.47
N ALA A 821 -12.26 22.24 -6.99
CA ALA A 821 -11.93 20.94 -6.41
C ALA A 821 -10.46 20.76 -5.98
N PRO A 822 -9.44 21.25 -6.72
CA PRO A 822 -8.04 21.13 -6.30
C PRO A 822 -7.68 21.94 -5.05
N ARG A 823 -8.53 22.90 -4.67
CA ARG A 823 -8.32 23.82 -3.53
C ARG A 823 -9.08 23.38 -2.28
N SER A 824 -9.89 22.33 -2.38
CA SER A 824 -10.71 21.90 -1.26
C SER A 824 -10.05 20.85 -0.40
N VAL A 825 -10.28 20.99 0.90
CA VAL A 825 -9.89 19.99 1.91
C VAL A 825 -10.92 18.84 1.99
N TYR A 826 -12.10 19.01 1.40
CA TYR A 826 -13.20 18.03 1.47
C TYR A 826 -13.45 17.30 0.16
N SER A 827 -14.05 16.12 0.26
CA SER A 827 -14.43 15.26 -0.88
C SER A 827 -15.72 15.78 -1.53
N TRP A 828 -15.73 15.88 -2.86
CA TRP A 828 -16.82 16.51 -3.62
C TRP A 828 -17.60 15.43 -4.35
N ASP A 829 -18.90 15.34 -4.06
CA ASP A 829 -19.78 14.32 -4.64
C ASP A 829 -20.43 14.83 -5.94
N ILE A 830 -19.65 14.88 -7.02
CA ILE A 830 -20.18 15.06 -8.38
C ILE A 830 -20.65 13.71 -8.91
N VAL A 831 -21.89 13.66 -9.39
CA VAL A 831 -22.50 12.50 -10.03
C VAL A 831 -22.46 12.69 -11.54
N ALA A 832 -21.85 11.76 -12.26
CA ALA A 832 -21.80 11.78 -13.71
C ALA A 832 -22.79 10.76 -14.27
N HIS A 833 -23.87 11.24 -14.90
CA HIS A 833 -24.85 10.40 -15.55
C HIS A 833 -24.50 10.25 -17.03
N ARG A 834 -24.35 9.00 -17.49
CA ARG A 834 -24.13 8.71 -18.91
C ARG A 834 -25.41 8.18 -19.54
N VAL A 835 -25.91 8.87 -20.56
CA VAL A 835 -27.07 8.45 -21.36
C VAL A 835 -26.62 8.34 -22.81
N GLY A 836 -26.41 7.11 -23.28
CA GLY A 836 -25.84 6.84 -24.59
C GLY A 836 -24.42 7.43 -24.76
N ASP A 837 -24.28 8.37 -25.69
CA ASP A 837 -23.03 9.08 -25.99
C ASP A 837 -22.91 10.45 -25.28
N LYS A 838 -23.84 10.76 -24.36
CA LYS A 838 -23.91 12.03 -23.64
C LYS A 838 -23.61 11.85 -22.17
N LEU A 839 -22.99 12.87 -21.59
CA LEU A 839 -22.62 12.95 -20.19
C LEU A 839 -23.33 14.13 -19.53
N PHE A 840 -23.98 13.91 -18.40
CA PHE A 840 -24.61 14.94 -17.59
C PHE A 840 -23.91 14.96 -16.24
N LEU A 841 -23.41 16.13 -15.85
CA LEU A 841 -22.74 16.31 -14.57
C LEU A 841 -23.72 16.94 -13.61
N ASP A 842 -23.93 16.28 -12.47
CA ASP A 842 -24.82 16.69 -11.41
C ASP A 842 -24.14 16.59 -10.04
N LYS A 843 -24.82 17.05 -8.97
CA LYS A 843 -24.39 16.87 -7.58
C LYS A 843 -25.28 15.82 -6.90
N ARG A 844 -24.71 15.03 -5.98
CA ARG A 844 -25.47 14.00 -5.25
C ARG A 844 -26.59 14.64 -4.42
N ASP A 845 -27.80 14.05 -4.48
CA ASP A 845 -28.89 14.40 -3.57
C ASP A 845 -28.56 13.93 -2.15
N THR A 846 -28.48 14.87 -1.21
CA THR A 846 -28.14 14.62 0.21
C THR A 846 -29.37 14.58 1.12
N GLY A 847 -30.58 14.38 0.58
CA GLY A 847 -31.74 13.93 1.36
C GLY A 847 -32.27 14.92 2.41
N GLY A 848 -32.42 16.20 2.06
CA GLY A 848 -33.12 17.16 2.93
C GLY A 848 -32.52 18.57 3.01
N ILE A 849 -31.68 18.95 2.05
CA ILE A 849 -31.42 20.34 1.68
C ILE A 849 -32.10 20.50 0.34
N SER A 850 -32.94 21.52 0.15
CA SER A 850 -33.38 21.92 -1.19
C SER A 850 -32.13 22.05 -2.09
N ASN A 851 -31.94 21.08 -2.99
CA ASN A 851 -30.79 20.88 -3.89
C ASN A 851 -29.45 21.52 -3.44
N PRO A 852 -28.43 20.74 -3.02
CA PRO A 852 -27.14 21.25 -2.55
C PRO A 852 -26.30 21.93 -3.64
N VAL A 853 -26.80 22.08 -4.87
CA VAL A 853 -26.15 22.81 -5.97
C VAL A 853 -25.86 24.26 -5.53
N ASP A 854 -26.79 24.93 -4.84
CA ASP A 854 -26.64 26.35 -4.49
C ASP A 854 -25.96 26.62 -3.13
N ALA A 855 -25.78 25.61 -2.28
CA ALA A 855 -25.23 25.83 -0.95
C ALA A 855 -23.74 26.21 -1.03
N LEU A 856 -23.43 27.47 -0.70
CA LEU A 856 -22.05 27.91 -0.44
C LEU A 856 -21.47 27.08 0.71
N THR A 857 -20.40 26.34 0.44
CA THR A 857 -19.70 25.54 1.45
C THR A 857 -18.84 26.45 2.32
N VAL A 858 -19.28 26.73 3.55
CA VAL A 858 -18.69 27.72 4.49
C VAL A 858 -17.39 27.22 5.16
N SER A 859 -16.68 26.23 4.60
CA SER A 859 -15.55 25.62 5.33
C SER A 859 -14.36 25.20 4.49
N GLU A 860 -14.17 25.76 3.29
CA GLU A 860 -13.02 25.43 2.44
C GLU A 860 -11.65 25.67 3.12
N THR A 861 -11.60 26.47 4.18
CA THR A 861 -10.38 26.77 4.97
C THR A 861 -10.35 26.14 6.37
N SER A 862 -11.40 25.42 6.80
CA SER A 862 -11.43 24.79 8.13
C SER A 862 -10.48 23.60 8.19
N GLY A 863 -9.65 23.54 9.25
CA GLY A 863 -8.67 22.47 9.47
C GLY A 863 -9.27 21.15 9.97
N ASP A 864 -10.53 21.16 10.43
CA ASP A 864 -11.26 19.98 10.88
C ASP A 864 -12.61 19.88 10.13
N PRO A 865 -13.03 18.65 9.73
CA PRO A 865 -14.31 18.45 9.05
C PRO A 865 -15.45 18.82 9.99
N PRO A 866 -16.38 19.71 9.57
CA PRO A 866 -17.50 20.06 10.41
C PRO A 866 -18.45 18.86 10.48
N SER A 867 -18.99 18.60 11.68
CA SER A 867 -19.98 17.52 11.83
C SER A 867 -21.24 17.88 11.05
N PHE A 868 -21.61 17.06 10.06
CA PHE A 868 -22.90 17.17 9.38
C PHE A 868 -24.06 16.71 10.28
N GLU A 869 -23.74 15.95 11.33
CA GLU A 869 -24.69 15.52 12.36
C GLU A 869 -24.34 16.20 13.69
N GLY A 870 -25.17 17.15 14.12
CA GLY A 870 -25.00 17.81 15.41
C GLY A 870 -26.06 18.89 15.63
N ALA A 871 -26.67 18.90 16.82
CA ALA A 871 -27.55 19.97 17.22
C ALA A 871 -26.71 21.17 17.69
N GLY A 872 -26.71 22.26 16.91
CA GLY A 872 -26.03 23.52 17.25
C GLY A 872 -25.93 24.48 16.07
N ILE A 873 -26.05 25.79 16.33
CA ILE A 873 -26.10 26.87 15.32
C ILE A 873 -24.85 26.95 14.41
N ASN A 874 -23.72 26.38 14.86
CA ASN A 874 -22.44 26.38 14.13
C ASN A 874 -22.18 25.07 13.35
N ASN A 875 -23.20 24.24 13.09
CA ASN A 875 -23.02 23.07 12.24
C ASN A 875 -22.87 23.47 10.76
N ALA A 876 -22.20 22.63 9.97
CA ALA A 876 -21.87 22.92 8.57
C ALA A 876 -23.11 23.24 7.72
N LYS A 877 -24.19 22.52 7.99
CA LYS A 877 -25.45 22.59 7.24
C LYS A 877 -26.15 23.92 7.49
N ASP A 878 -26.25 24.33 8.76
CA ASP A 878 -26.90 25.58 9.16
C ASP A 878 -26.10 26.79 8.68
N LEU A 879 -24.76 26.75 8.79
CA LEU A 879 -23.89 27.81 8.27
C LEU A 879 -23.95 27.94 6.74
N ALA A 880 -23.92 26.83 6.00
CA ALA A 880 -24.07 26.85 4.54
C ALA A 880 -25.44 27.38 4.11
N THR A 881 -26.49 27.02 4.85
CA THR A 881 -27.84 27.52 4.64
C THR A 881 -27.93 29.02 4.92
N GLU A 882 -27.32 29.49 6.02
CA GLU A 882 -27.25 30.91 6.37
C GLU A 882 -26.47 31.71 5.30
N ALA A 883 -25.30 31.24 4.90
CA ALA A 883 -24.49 31.88 3.86
C ALA A 883 -25.21 31.97 2.51
N LEU A 884 -25.97 30.92 2.15
CA LEU A 884 -26.83 30.93 0.96
C LEU A 884 -27.91 32.01 1.08
N PHE A 885 -28.62 32.08 2.20
CA PHE A 885 -29.65 33.10 2.41
C PHE A 885 -29.08 34.52 2.46
N ILE A 886 -27.90 34.72 3.04
CA ILE A 886 -27.21 36.02 3.04
C ILE A 886 -26.91 36.45 1.60
N ASN A 887 -26.34 35.56 0.77
CA ASN A 887 -26.05 35.87 -0.63
C ASN A 887 -27.32 36.16 -1.43
N GLN A 888 -28.33 35.29 -1.32
CA GLN A 888 -29.61 35.45 -2.02
C GLN A 888 -30.31 36.77 -1.66
N ASN A 889 -30.30 37.17 -0.39
CA ASN A 889 -30.89 38.44 0.04
C ASN A 889 -30.05 39.64 -0.39
N PHE A 890 -28.72 39.56 -0.26
CA PHE A 890 -27.81 40.64 -0.65
C PHE A 890 -27.90 40.95 -2.15
N ARG A 891 -27.89 39.92 -3.01
CA ARG A 891 -28.01 40.04 -4.47
C ARG A 891 -29.20 40.92 -4.89
N ARG A 892 -30.33 40.78 -4.19
CA ARG A 892 -31.57 41.53 -4.48
C ARG A 892 -31.55 42.96 -3.93
N GLN A 893 -30.72 43.23 -2.94
CA GLN A 893 -30.66 44.52 -2.26
C GLN A 893 -29.75 45.53 -2.95
N VAL A 894 -28.90 45.06 -3.86
CA VAL A 894 -27.90 45.88 -4.55
C VAL A 894 -28.23 46.24 -6.00
N LEU A 895 -29.50 46.03 -6.38
CA LEU A 895 -30.02 46.32 -7.72
C LEU A 895 -30.86 47.60 -7.70
N LYS A 896 -30.87 48.31 -8.82
CA LYS A 896 -31.68 49.51 -9.05
C LYS A 896 -33.13 49.15 -9.27
N ARG A 897 -33.99 49.75 -8.46
CA ARG A 897 -35.43 49.52 -8.46
C ARG A 897 -36.21 50.36 -9.48
N ASN A 898 -35.74 51.57 -9.77
CA ASN A 898 -36.51 52.58 -10.51
C ASN A 898 -36.13 52.67 -12.00
N GLU A 899 -35.33 51.72 -12.49
CA GLU A 899 -34.90 51.62 -13.88
C GLU A 899 -35.66 50.46 -14.53
N HIS A 900 -36.05 50.59 -15.80
CA HIS A 900 -36.76 49.52 -16.51
C HIS A 900 -35.89 48.25 -16.54
N PRO A 901 -36.45 47.08 -16.17
CA PRO A 901 -35.68 45.85 -16.16
C PRO A 901 -35.29 45.42 -17.58
N TYR A 902 -34.15 44.76 -17.69
CA TYR A 902 -33.68 44.13 -18.91
C TYR A 902 -34.36 42.77 -19.08
N VAL A 903 -35.15 42.63 -20.14
CA VAL A 903 -35.85 41.38 -20.48
C VAL A 903 -35.01 40.59 -21.48
N MET A 904 -34.68 39.33 -21.15
CA MET A 904 -33.97 38.43 -22.08
C MET A 904 -34.88 37.99 -23.24
N ALA A 905 -34.36 37.18 -24.16
CA ALA A 905 -35.10 36.68 -25.33
C ALA A 905 -36.46 36.06 -24.95
N HIS A 906 -36.49 35.35 -23.83
CA HIS A 906 -37.70 34.91 -23.17
C HIS A 906 -37.78 35.49 -21.75
N PRO A 907 -38.92 36.03 -21.32
CA PRO A 907 -39.03 36.67 -20.01
C PRO A 907 -39.00 35.69 -18.83
N ARG A 908 -39.24 34.40 -19.08
CA ARG A 908 -39.35 33.32 -18.07
C ARG A 908 -38.81 32.00 -18.59
N ALA A 909 -38.17 31.21 -17.73
CA ALA A 909 -37.67 29.87 -18.09
C ALA A 909 -38.77 28.80 -17.97
N PRO A 910 -38.69 27.67 -18.70
CA PRO A 910 -39.75 26.65 -18.71
C PRO A 910 -40.02 25.96 -17.36
N PHE A 911 -39.06 26.04 -16.42
CA PHE A 911 -39.18 25.50 -15.07
C PHE A 911 -39.66 26.54 -14.03
N GLU A 912 -39.92 27.79 -14.43
CA GLU A 912 -40.49 28.81 -13.54
C GLU A 912 -42.02 28.71 -13.46
N GLU A 913 -42.59 28.86 -12.26
CA GLU A 913 -44.04 28.86 -12.06
C GLU A 913 -44.76 30.02 -12.78
N GLU A 914 -45.96 29.77 -13.30
CA GLU A 914 -46.75 30.81 -13.98
C GLU A 914 -47.17 31.94 -13.02
N GLY A 915 -46.73 33.18 -13.30
CA GLY A 915 -47.08 34.37 -12.51
C GLY A 915 -46.03 34.83 -11.50
N GLY A 916 -44.91 34.11 -11.34
CA GLY A 916 -43.77 34.54 -10.52
C GLY A 916 -42.90 35.60 -11.19
N GLU A 917 -42.39 36.56 -10.41
CA GLU A 917 -41.28 37.42 -10.85
C GLU A 917 -39.97 36.61 -10.87
N SER A 918 -39.23 36.65 -11.97
CA SER A 918 -37.95 35.95 -12.10
C SER A 918 -36.86 36.69 -11.31
N GLY A 919 -36.19 35.99 -10.38
CA GLY A 919 -35.12 36.56 -9.54
C GLY A 919 -33.71 36.34 -10.09
N CYS A 920 -33.57 35.63 -11.21
CA CYS A 920 -32.31 35.25 -11.84
C CYS A 920 -32.50 35.13 -13.36
N GLY A 921 -31.44 35.36 -14.13
CA GLY A 921 -31.43 35.18 -15.59
C GLY A 921 -30.59 33.97 -15.98
N TYR A 922 -31.11 33.14 -16.86
CA TYR A 922 -30.48 31.90 -17.31
C TYR A 922 -30.05 32.03 -18.77
N ARG A 923 -28.77 31.78 -19.05
CA ARG A 923 -28.22 31.72 -20.40
C ARG A 923 -27.66 30.32 -20.65
N TYR A 924 -28.03 29.72 -21.78
CA TYR A 924 -27.48 28.43 -22.19
C TYR A 924 -26.38 28.67 -23.21
N ARG A 925 -25.18 28.21 -22.88
CA ARG A 925 -23.98 28.53 -23.64
C ARG A 925 -23.24 27.26 -24.02
N LYS A 926 -22.62 27.26 -25.19
CA LYS A 926 -21.87 26.12 -25.73
C LYS A 926 -20.38 26.46 -25.81
N TRP A 927 -19.55 25.52 -25.35
CA TRP A 927 -18.10 25.55 -25.48
C TRP A 927 -17.61 24.31 -26.22
N THR A 928 -16.61 24.47 -27.08
CA THR A 928 -15.92 23.36 -27.73
C THR A 928 -14.54 23.23 -27.11
N LEU A 929 -14.30 22.15 -26.37
CA LEU A 929 -13.08 21.97 -25.56
C LEU A 929 -11.99 21.14 -26.25
N GLY A 930 -12.26 20.60 -27.43
CA GLY A 930 -11.32 19.77 -28.19
C GLY A 930 -11.97 18.52 -28.76
N LYS A 931 -11.19 17.44 -28.95
CA LYS A 931 -11.67 16.13 -29.40
C LYS A 931 -11.38 15.06 -28.35
N ASN A 932 -12.28 14.10 -28.19
CA ASN A 932 -12.09 12.95 -27.32
C ASN A 932 -11.14 11.91 -27.96
N ALA A 933 -10.83 10.84 -27.21
CA ALA A 933 -9.92 9.77 -27.65
C ALA A 933 -10.32 9.08 -28.97
N ASN A 934 -11.61 9.16 -29.35
CA ASN A 934 -12.15 8.60 -30.59
C ASN A 934 -12.25 9.64 -31.72
N GLY A 935 -11.71 10.85 -31.52
CA GLY A 935 -11.69 11.94 -32.50
C GLY A 935 -12.98 12.75 -32.61
N LYS A 936 -14.00 12.51 -31.77
CA LYS A 936 -15.28 13.28 -31.76
C LYS A 936 -15.12 14.57 -30.93
N PRO A 937 -15.66 15.72 -31.35
CA PRO A 937 -15.57 16.96 -30.57
C PRO A 937 -16.21 16.82 -29.19
N ILE A 938 -15.62 17.46 -28.18
CA ILE A 938 -16.17 17.62 -26.84
C ILE A 938 -16.90 18.96 -26.81
N GLU A 939 -18.22 18.89 -26.76
CA GLU A 939 -19.13 20.01 -26.83
C GLU A 939 -19.87 20.11 -25.51
N VAL A 940 -19.44 21.06 -24.68
CA VAL A 940 -20.01 21.33 -23.37
C VAL A 940 -21.13 22.35 -23.53
N VAL A 941 -22.33 21.97 -23.12
CA VAL A 941 -23.47 22.89 -22.97
C VAL A 941 -23.65 23.15 -21.48
N CYS A 942 -23.62 24.42 -21.11
CA CYS A 942 -23.76 24.81 -19.71
C CYS A 942 -24.78 25.95 -19.53
N ARG A 943 -25.64 25.77 -18.51
CA ARG A 943 -26.52 26.83 -18.00
C ARG A 943 -25.72 27.75 -17.09
N THR A 944 -25.67 29.04 -17.43
CA THR A 944 -25.05 30.10 -16.63
C THR A 944 -26.10 31.00 -16.00
N GLU A 945 -25.94 31.30 -14.71
CA GLU A 945 -26.88 32.07 -13.90
C GLU A 945 -26.39 33.50 -13.63
N HIS A 946 -27.29 34.46 -13.76
CA HIS A 946 -27.00 35.89 -13.64
C HIS A 946 -27.99 36.59 -12.71
N ASP A 947 -27.46 37.38 -11.78
CA ASP A 947 -28.24 38.09 -10.75
C ASP A 947 -28.66 39.51 -11.19
N GLY A 948 -28.02 40.09 -12.21
CA GLY A 948 -28.32 41.43 -12.70
C GLY A 948 -27.56 41.83 -13.96
N VAL A 949 -27.75 43.06 -14.40
CA VAL A 949 -27.02 43.63 -15.55
C VAL A 949 -26.38 44.98 -15.23
N MET A 950 -25.40 45.41 -16.01
CA MET A 950 -24.91 46.79 -15.98
C MET A 950 -24.54 47.29 -17.37
N ALA A 951 -24.56 48.61 -17.54
CA ALA A 951 -24.02 49.24 -18.74
C ALA A 951 -22.48 49.17 -18.73
N GLY A 952 -21.94 48.53 -19.76
CA GLY A 952 -20.52 48.46 -20.06
C GLY A 952 -19.96 49.79 -20.57
N PRO A 953 -18.62 49.92 -20.67
CA PRO A 953 -17.96 51.15 -21.12
C PRO A 953 -18.35 51.59 -22.55
N SER A 954 -18.76 50.63 -23.39
CA SER A 954 -19.21 50.83 -24.77
C SER A 954 -20.73 50.95 -24.94
N GLY A 955 -21.50 50.93 -23.83
CA GLY A 955 -22.96 50.96 -23.86
C GLY A 955 -23.63 49.59 -24.05
N ASP A 956 -22.84 48.52 -24.16
CA ASP A 956 -23.28 47.13 -24.16
C ASP A 956 -23.79 46.69 -22.79
N VAL A 957 -24.78 45.79 -22.77
CA VAL A 957 -25.32 45.21 -21.53
C VAL A 957 -24.39 44.09 -21.07
N GLN A 958 -23.85 44.21 -19.86
CA GLN A 958 -23.01 43.21 -19.22
C GLN A 958 -23.79 42.46 -18.15
N PHE A 959 -23.79 41.14 -18.21
CA PHE A 959 -24.42 40.29 -17.20
C PHE A 959 -23.52 40.14 -15.97
N LEU A 960 -24.13 40.14 -14.79
CA LEU A 960 -23.45 40.12 -13.52
C LEU A 960 -23.93 38.95 -12.67
N THR A 961 -22.99 38.35 -11.95
CA THR A 961 -23.25 37.43 -10.84
C THR A 961 -22.73 38.10 -9.56
N ILE A 962 -23.58 38.25 -8.56
CA ILE A 962 -23.35 39.08 -7.36
C ILE A 962 -23.15 38.17 -6.14
N LYS A 963 -22.12 38.41 -5.34
CA LYS A 963 -21.83 37.64 -4.11
C LYS A 963 -21.53 38.59 -2.96
N SER A 964 -21.86 38.21 -1.72
CA SER A 964 -21.84 39.10 -0.53
C SER A 964 -20.58 39.02 0.34
N PHE A 965 -19.63 38.12 0.07
CA PHE A 965 -18.48 37.87 0.94
C PHE A 965 -17.24 38.68 0.53
N ASN A 966 -16.61 39.34 1.52
CA ASN A 966 -15.41 40.19 1.43
C ASN A 966 -14.09 39.41 1.21
N GLU A 967 -14.11 38.23 0.61
CA GLU A 967 -12.90 37.41 0.40
C GLU A 967 -12.38 37.47 -1.04
N TRP A 968 -12.45 38.65 -1.67
CA TRP A 968 -11.78 38.88 -2.96
C TRP A 968 -10.68 39.93 -2.84
N ASP A 969 -9.43 39.47 -2.81
CA ASP A 969 -8.25 40.31 -2.95
C ASP A 969 -7.90 40.48 -4.44
N SER A 970 -8.25 41.65 -4.99
CA SER A 970 -7.93 42.03 -6.38
C SER A 970 -6.43 42.03 -6.72
N SER A 971 -5.56 42.00 -5.70
CA SER A 971 -4.11 41.92 -5.91
C SER A 971 -3.63 40.52 -6.29
N GLN A 972 -4.38 39.46 -5.95
CA GLN A 972 -4.02 38.08 -6.29
C GLN A 972 -4.56 37.59 -7.64
N SER A 973 -5.51 38.32 -8.25
CA SER A 973 -6.08 38.04 -9.57
C SER A 973 -5.47 38.89 -10.69
N GLY A 974 -4.29 39.47 -10.45
CA GLY A 974 -3.53 40.21 -11.46
C GLY A 974 -4.19 41.52 -11.91
N GLY A 975 -5.05 42.12 -11.07
CA GLY A 975 -5.69 43.41 -11.31
C GLY A 975 -6.96 43.36 -12.16
N VAL A 976 -7.60 42.20 -12.33
CA VAL A 976 -8.91 42.10 -13.01
C VAL A 976 -10.01 42.58 -12.05
N ASP A 977 -10.77 43.55 -12.53
CA ASP A 977 -11.94 44.11 -11.85
C ASP A 977 -13.00 43.02 -11.67
N TRP A 978 -13.48 42.84 -10.43
CA TRP A 978 -14.44 41.80 -10.03
C TRP A 978 -15.76 41.84 -10.83
N ARG A 979 -16.02 42.93 -11.56
CA ARG A 979 -17.20 43.17 -12.39
C ARG A 979 -17.12 42.58 -13.79
N LEU A 980 -15.97 42.04 -14.21
CA LEU A 980 -15.71 41.62 -15.60
C LEU A 980 -15.27 40.15 -15.71
N VAL A 981 -15.88 39.25 -14.94
CA VAL A 981 -15.70 37.82 -15.16
C VAL A 981 -16.51 37.41 -16.39
N LYS A 982 -15.86 37.34 -17.55
CA LYS A 982 -16.38 36.57 -18.69
C LYS A 982 -16.14 35.09 -18.38
N ILE A 983 -17.22 34.34 -18.14
CA ILE A 983 -17.23 32.86 -18.10
C ILE A 983 -16.87 32.33 -19.48
#